data_AF-A0A1D2QU10-F1
#
_entry.id   AF-A0A1D2QU10-F1
#
_cell.length_a   1.000
_cell.length_b   1.000
_cell.length_c   1.000
_cell.angle_alpha   90.00
_cell.angle_beta   90.00
_cell.angle_gamma   90.00
#
_symmetry.space_group_name_H-M   'P 1'
#
loop_
_entity.id
_entity.type
_entity.pdbx_description
1 polymer ?
#
loop_
_entity_poly.entity_id
_entity_poly.type
_entity_poly.pdbx_seq_one_letter_code
_entity_poly.pdbx_strand_id
1 'polypeptide(L)'
;MNLLTAIKFSTQRYTLNTAFVIALGLSSTVDAQQRVSYTYNNHGQILTIDGPRTDVSDITTYTYNMDGYRDSMTNAVDHQILLSDFNKRGQPQLITDANGIETRLTYHVRGWLLSSTVLDPTVSDINSPLNSVTTYSYDNVGQLTRITFPNHVQLNYHYDTSQRLIGIRNNRGEKIDYTLDNAGNRIAETIKDGSHTLKYTMTQAYDELSRLMETVGAEGQTTHWDYDVNNNPTQSTNPRHFATQHRYDSLDRLSQTTDANGGTTQLGYDTQNRLTSVTDANGHTTTYEYDAFDNVVKQTSPDTGITTYTYDNANNRTSMTDARGIVTRYSYDAINRLIQVDYDNYPEETVVYTYDATTAASSDQKIYGVGRLTHVRNGDSTIHYQYDYRGNLTQQSNEIDHITYMTHYQYDAANNLTQMTYPNGVIITYDYDDLGRVHAIHSQAPHETQHTLVNNIRYLPFDGINAFTYGNGITTTISHDQDYRLTHIAAIGDQPILNLSYGYDLNSNIQQQDNLTQVTHNQLFGYDPLDRLEQADGDYGQQQFSYDPVGNRTQVQFSKDNNSITEDYHYSTTSNQLQDVDTTPTIQPIIADDQDPSSHTDGDWRTSSMRPPYAGHSQYSWDGSVFTWELDVPNYGEYEVQAWWTAYSGRTNAAEYRFTSTAGEQRILKSQRIDGGQWNSLGTHFLEKGTLWIHVQNKGIGDTNADAIRLVLAKNLQAIDSQTLILNSNGNTIESLVDGKTLTTDYNAANRPSTVSITDYHGTLTANYRYNALGQRIQKTLTPPAGNPPLSTTATPEDTTHYIYNLQGQLISEIRPNHHTQKHIIYLNDQPIATQTTDQRTHGTPIILDDQDFTGTQAPGSGPWKISGMPNPYEGQSQYSWGQSSFTWSVNLPTTQTYDIQAWWTSHAHRIASADYQFMAQDGEQIVQVDQRILGGQWNSLGVYTLNTGNVDITLKNTTYGVLSADAIKLIPLNTTTQTHYIHNDHLGTPQILTNENQNTVWEAQYDPFGKATITTELVENNLRFPGQVFDKESGLHYNWNRYYDPLTDRFTQSDPTGLFDGTNTYIYAQANPLKYVDLNGLWSVSFDAYAGIGGGITLSRNEKTGRYFAGGRLGIGIGGGANINLLDNGPEERARRTNPYAEDCPNLQAGSSGTAVGGFANASASYNSYGIGYGASGGRFFDGTGDSYSSDPQSTGLGFNPAAGKNLGISFGASAGIESIGWW
;
A
#
# COMPACT_ATOMS: atom_id res chain seq x y z
N MET A 1 1.04 8.85 68.71
CA MET A 1 1.45 7.88 69.74
C MET A 1 2.11 6.72 69.00
N ASN A 2 3.38 6.44 69.30
CA ASN A 2 4.29 5.56 68.55
C ASN A 2 3.84 4.09 68.49
N LEU A 3 4.02 3.41 67.33
CA LEU A 3 4.81 2.16 67.18
C LEU A 3 4.60 1.49 65.79
N LEU A 4 5.69 1.49 65.00
CA LEU A 4 6.22 0.48 64.05
C LEU A 4 5.41 -0.07 62.83
N THR A 5 6.12 -0.05 61.67
CA THR A 5 6.06 -0.92 60.46
C THR A 5 4.85 -0.75 59.51
N ALA A 6 4.97 -0.71 58.18
CA ALA A 6 5.97 -1.28 57.27
C ALA A 6 6.06 -0.51 55.94
N ILE A 7 7.28 -0.35 55.42
CA ILE A 7 7.54 -0.03 54.00
C ILE A 7 7.24 -1.32 53.21
N LYS A 8 6.15 -1.37 52.45
CA LYS A 8 5.88 -2.47 51.53
C LYS A 8 6.68 -2.24 50.24
N PHE A 9 7.86 -2.83 50.16
CA PHE A 9 8.48 -3.12 48.88
C PHE A 9 7.75 -4.32 48.27
N SER A 10 7.04 -4.11 47.17
CA SER A 10 6.65 -5.20 46.28
C SER A 10 7.88 -5.57 45.46
N THR A 11 8.64 -6.57 45.92
CA THR A 11 9.65 -7.25 45.11
C THR A 11 9.01 -8.56 44.64
N GLN A 12 8.61 -8.66 43.38
CA GLN A 12 8.39 -9.98 42.79
C GLN A 12 9.77 -10.62 42.60
N ARG A 13 10.16 -11.48 43.54
CA ARG A 13 11.34 -12.34 43.40
C ARG A 13 10.92 -13.66 42.79
N TYR A 14 11.22 -13.88 41.52
CA TYR A 14 11.30 -15.23 40.99
C TYR A 14 12.58 -15.88 41.52
N THR A 15 12.48 -16.66 42.59
CA THR A 15 13.62 -17.45 43.11
C THR A 15 13.40 -18.91 42.75
N LEU A 16 14.07 -19.37 41.70
CA LEU A 16 14.29 -20.80 41.44
C LEU A 16 15.31 -21.32 42.46
N ASN A 17 14.85 -22.16 43.38
CA ASN A 17 15.73 -22.92 44.28
C ASN A 17 16.50 -23.98 43.47
N THR A 18 17.74 -23.69 43.10
CA THR A 18 18.72 -24.71 42.71
C THR A 18 19.58 -25.06 43.91
N ALA A 19 19.44 -26.29 44.42
CA ALA A 19 20.42 -26.89 45.31
C ALA A 19 21.25 -27.91 44.51
N PHE A 20 22.56 -27.62 44.44
CA PHE A 20 23.68 -28.53 44.17
C PHE A 20 23.88 -29.10 42.75
N VAL A 21 24.70 -28.41 41.95
CA VAL A 21 25.77 -29.04 41.15
C VAL A 21 27.05 -28.21 41.32
N ILE A 22 28.14 -28.89 41.70
CA ILE A 22 29.46 -28.34 41.94
C ILE A 22 30.18 -28.11 40.59
N ALA A 23 30.77 -26.92 40.48
CA ALA A 23 31.92 -26.51 39.67
C ALA A 23 31.92 -26.84 38.16
N LEU A 24 31.70 -25.81 37.35
CA LEU A 24 32.56 -25.40 36.23
C LEU A 24 32.17 -23.97 35.86
N GLY A 25 33.17 -23.11 35.62
CA GLY A 25 33.02 -21.66 35.51
C GLY A 25 31.99 -21.23 34.48
N LEU A 26 30.93 -20.57 34.95
CA LEU A 26 30.00 -19.81 34.12
C LEU A 26 30.06 -18.36 34.56
N SER A 27 30.23 -17.52 33.53
CA SER A 27 30.07 -16.08 33.53
C SER A 27 28.90 -15.63 34.41
N SER A 28 29.09 -14.54 35.13
CA SER A 28 28.06 -13.87 35.92
C SER A 28 26.83 -13.58 35.06
N THR A 29 25.75 -14.33 35.28
CA THR A 29 24.41 -13.93 34.86
C THR A 29 24.04 -12.70 35.69
N VAL A 30 24.15 -11.52 35.08
CA VAL A 30 23.56 -10.31 35.63
C VAL A 30 22.05 -10.55 35.66
N ASP A 31 21.49 -10.63 36.86
CA ASP A 31 20.05 -10.68 37.11
C ASP A 31 19.47 -9.36 36.58
N ALA A 32 18.97 -9.35 35.34
CA ALA A 32 18.29 -8.19 34.79
C ALA A 32 17.00 -8.00 35.60
N GLN A 33 16.86 -6.86 36.26
CA GLN A 33 15.69 -6.53 37.07
C GLN A 33 14.98 -5.32 36.47
N GLN A 34 13.73 -5.50 36.02
CA GLN A 34 12.81 -4.40 35.75
C GLN A 34 12.17 -3.96 37.06
N ARG A 35 12.30 -2.67 37.41
CA ARG A 35 11.80 -2.14 38.69
C ARG A 35 10.95 -0.90 38.47
N VAL A 36 9.66 -1.00 38.76
CA VAL A 36 8.76 0.16 38.84
C VAL A 36 8.59 0.56 40.32
N SER A 37 8.73 1.84 40.63
CA SER A 37 8.58 2.37 41.99
C SER A 37 7.38 3.31 42.10
N TYR A 38 6.61 3.18 43.18
CA TYR A 38 5.44 4.00 43.45
C TYR A 38 5.63 4.80 44.74
N THR A 39 5.20 6.07 44.74
CA THR A 39 5.05 6.85 45.96
C THR A 39 3.58 7.14 46.22
N TYR A 40 3.21 7.35 47.49
CA TYR A 40 1.82 7.54 47.90
C TYR A 40 1.70 8.69 48.89
N ASN A 41 0.55 9.36 48.88
CA ASN A 41 0.19 10.30 49.94
C ASN A 41 -0.33 9.57 51.20
N ASN A 42 -0.64 10.32 52.26
CA ASN A 42 -1.16 9.75 53.52
C ASN A 42 -2.54 9.07 53.39
N HIS A 43 -3.24 9.27 52.27
CA HIS A 43 -4.52 8.62 51.95
C HIS A 43 -4.34 7.37 51.05
N GLY A 44 -3.10 6.98 50.74
CA GLY A 44 -2.81 5.82 49.89
C GLY A 44 -3.00 6.08 48.40
N GLN A 45 -3.14 7.34 47.98
CA GLN A 45 -3.26 7.72 46.57
C GLN A 45 -1.86 7.88 45.97
N ILE A 46 -1.68 7.45 44.73
CA ILE A 46 -0.37 7.44 44.05
C ILE A 46 0.06 8.87 43.74
N LEU A 47 1.26 9.27 44.18
CA LEU A 47 1.85 10.58 43.85
C LEU A 47 2.80 10.51 42.67
N THR A 48 3.60 9.44 42.59
CA THR A 48 4.52 9.22 41.47
C THR A 48 4.55 7.75 41.07
N ILE A 49 4.77 7.52 39.77
CA ILE A 49 5.15 6.24 39.19
C ILE A 49 6.49 6.48 38.50
N ASP A 50 7.54 5.81 38.95
CA ASP A 50 8.90 5.83 38.42
C ASP A 50 9.09 4.50 37.67
N GLY A 51 9.30 4.58 36.35
CA GLY A 51 9.31 3.42 35.48
C GLY A 51 10.60 2.61 35.59
N PRO A 52 10.77 1.57 34.73
CA PRO A 52 11.87 0.63 34.85
C PRO A 52 13.20 1.11 34.24
N ARG A 53 13.21 2.22 33.49
CA ARG A 53 14.42 2.72 32.83
C ARG A 53 15.28 3.51 33.80
N THR A 54 16.60 3.38 33.63
CA THR A 54 17.59 4.07 34.48
C THR A 54 18.49 5.01 33.69
N ASP A 55 18.43 4.93 32.36
CA ASP A 55 19.12 5.81 31.42
C ASP A 55 18.42 7.16 31.26
N VAL A 56 17.12 7.22 31.56
CA VAL A 56 16.25 8.40 31.54
C VAL A 56 15.43 8.50 32.83
N SER A 57 14.88 9.68 33.11
CA SER A 57 13.94 9.88 34.22
C SER A 57 12.51 9.68 33.71
N ASP A 58 11.95 8.49 33.87
CA ASP A 58 10.62 8.08 33.38
C ASP A 58 9.53 8.21 34.48
N ILE A 59 9.49 9.36 35.15
CA ILE A 59 8.59 9.61 36.29
C ILE A 59 7.30 10.29 35.84
N THR A 60 6.16 9.66 36.11
CA THR A 60 4.83 10.28 36.02
C THR A 60 4.36 10.73 37.40
N THR A 61 3.81 11.93 37.50
CA THR A 61 3.34 12.54 38.76
C THR A 61 1.84 12.83 38.73
N TYR A 62 1.21 12.81 39.91
CA TYR A 62 -0.23 13.03 40.07
C TYR A 62 -0.50 13.98 41.23
N THR A 63 -1.52 14.83 41.06
CA THR A 63 -2.07 15.64 42.14
C THR A 63 -3.54 15.34 42.38
N TYR A 64 -4.00 15.68 43.59
CA TYR A 64 -5.37 15.48 44.03
C TYR A 64 -5.88 16.74 44.70
N ASN A 65 -7.15 17.07 44.44
CA ASN A 65 -7.81 18.20 45.09
C ASN A 65 -8.17 17.89 46.55
N MET A 66 -8.73 18.88 47.26
CA MET A 66 -9.12 18.75 48.67
C MET A 66 -10.17 17.67 48.94
N ASP A 67 -10.98 17.32 47.94
CA ASP A 67 -11.99 16.25 48.01
C ASP A 67 -11.41 14.86 47.68
N GLY A 68 -10.13 14.80 47.32
CA GLY A 68 -9.42 13.57 47.00
C GLY A 68 -9.59 13.10 45.55
N TYR A 69 -10.19 13.90 44.66
CA TYR A 69 -10.23 13.58 43.23
C TYR A 69 -8.92 13.97 42.56
N ARG A 70 -8.43 13.13 41.63
CA ARG A 70 -7.22 13.43 40.85
C ARG A 70 -7.47 14.65 39.97
N ASP A 71 -6.72 15.72 40.16
CA ASP A 71 -6.90 17.00 39.46
C ASP A 71 -5.79 17.33 38.45
N SER A 72 -4.63 16.65 38.53
CA SER A 72 -3.65 16.67 37.44
C SER A 72 -2.87 15.36 37.31
N MET A 73 -2.35 15.17 36.10
CA MET A 73 -1.37 14.15 35.74
C MET A 73 -0.28 14.81 34.90
N THR A 74 0.99 14.57 35.23
CA THR A 74 2.13 15.06 34.45
C THR A 74 3.06 13.90 34.14
N ASN A 75 3.31 13.63 32.85
CA ASN A 75 4.19 12.55 32.42
C ASN A 75 5.68 12.95 32.51
N ALA A 76 6.58 12.04 32.12
CA ALA A 76 8.03 12.22 32.24
C ALA A 76 8.64 13.25 31.28
N VAL A 77 7.87 13.74 30.31
CA VAL A 77 8.26 14.82 29.37
C VAL A 77 7.44 16.10 29.60
N ASP A 78 6.93 16.26 30.83
CA ASP A 78 6.19 17.43 31.32
C ASP A 78 4.85 17.71 30.62
N HIS A 79 4.29 16.75 29.87
CA HIS A 79 2.93 16.91 29.35
C HIS A 79 1.95 16.82 30.52
N GLN A 80 1.10 17.83 30.67
CA GLN A 80 0.17 17.94 31.78
C GLN A 80 -1.29 17.87 31.31
N ILE A 81 -2.07 17.00 31.95
CA ILE A 81 -3.52 16.95 31.80
C ILE A 81 -4.14 17.44 33.11
N LEU A 82 -5.07 18.39 33.01
CA LEU A 82 -5.80 18.96 34.15
C LEU A 82 -7.25 18.49 34.13
N LEU A 83 -7.74 18.07 35.29
CA LEU A 83 -9.13 17.67 35.51
C LEU A 83 -9.75 18.62 36.53
N SER A 84 -10.86 19.26 36.17
CA SER A 84 -11.50 20.27 37.02
C SER A 84 -13.02 20.28 36.89
N ASP A 85 -13.66 21.18 37.65
CA ASP A 85 -15.11 21.32 37.74
C ASP A 85 -15.83 20.01 38.07
N PHE A 86 -15.35 19.28 39.09
CA PHE A 86 -15.92 18.00 39.46
C PHE A 86 -17.38 18.12 39.94
N ASN A 87 -18.23 17.24 39.44
CA ASN A 87 -19.58 17.11 39.97
C ASN A 87 -19.57 16.41 41.34
N LYS A 88 -20.72 16.33 42.02
CA LYS A 88 -20.86 15.68 43.34
C LYS A 88 -20.55 14.17 43.36
N ARG A 89 -20.37 13.54 42.20
CA ARG A 89 -19.97 12.12 42.04
C ARG A 89 -18.47 11.97 41.75
N GLY A 90 -17.69 13.06 41.76
CA GLY A 90 -16.26 13.04 41.46
C GLY A 90 -15.93 12.90 39.97
N GLN A 91 -16.89 13.16 39.08
CA GLN A 91 -16.64 13.12 37.63
C GLN A 91 -16.23 14.52 37.15
N PRO A 92 -15.13 14.66 36.39
CA PRO A 92 -14.67 15.96 35.88
C PRO A 92 -15.64 16.50 34.83
N GLN A 93 -15.92 17.80 34.88
CA GLN A 93 -16.73 18.49 33.87
C GLN A 93 -15.87 19.34 32.92
N LEU A 94 -14.60 19.53 33.23
CA LEU A 94 -13.62 20.18 32.38
C LEU A 94 -12.32 19.36 32.37
N ILE A 95 -11.83 19.08 31.17
CA ILE A 95 -10.53 18.47 30.91
C ILE A 95 -9.71 19.48 30.11
N THR A 96 -8.50 19.80 30.56
CA THR A 96 -7.53 20.56 29.76
C THR A 96 -6.38 19.63 29.40
N ASP A 97 -6.15 19.44 28.10
CA ASP A 97 -5.06 18.58 27.62
C ASP A 97 -3.70 19.29 27.68
N ALA A 98 -2.64 18.57 27.31
CA ALA A 98 -1.27 19.08 27.33
C ALA A 98 -1.00 20.21 26.31
N ASN A 99 -1.89 20.40 25.33
CA ASN A 99 -1.86 21.52 24.38
C ASN A 99 -2.64 22.74 24.90
N GLY A 100 -3.25 22.65 26.08
CA GLY A 100 -4.10 23.68 26.67
C GLY A 100 -5.51 23.72 26.09
N ILE A 101 -5.96 22.66 25.40
CA ILE A 101 -7.28 22.57 24.79
C ILE A 101 -8.28 22.07 25.83
N GLU A 102 -9.39 22.79 25.94
CA GLU A 102 -10.45 22.50 26.89
C GLU A 102 -11.53 21.61 26.26
N THR A 103 -11.86 20.50 26.94
CA THR A 103 -13.03 19.66 26.65
C THR A 103 -14.01 19.73 27.80
N ARG A 104 -15.23 20.20 27.53
CA ARG A 104 -16.32 20.27 28.52
C ARG A 104 -17.22 19.05 28.44
N LEU A 105 -17.48 18.46 29.60
CA LEU A 105 -18.32 17.28 29.76
C LEU A 105 -19.56 17.63 30.57
N THR A 106 -20.73 17.23 30.09
CA THR A 106 -21.98 17.32 30.85
C THR A 106 -22.51 15.93 31.15
N TYR A 107 -23.17 15.77 32.29
CA TYR A 107 -23.66 14.47 32.74
C TYR A 107 -25.12 14.55 33.16
N HIS A 108 -25.81 13.44 32.93
CA HIS A 108 -27.09 13.18 33.53
C HIS A 108 -26.94 13.06 35.05
N VAL A 109 -28.01 13.29 35.81
CA VAL A 109 -27.98 13.17 37.29
C VAL A 109 -27.56 11.78 37.80
N ARG A 110 -27.65 10.76 36.94
CA ARG A 110 -27.18 9.39 37.22
C ARG A 110 -25.72 9.12 36.80
N GLY A 111 -25.04 10.10 36.20
CA GLY A 111 -23.63 10.04 35.81
C GLY A 111 -23.35 9.63 34.36
N TRP A 112 -24.37 9.44 33.53
CA TRP A 112 -24.21 9.16 32.09
C TRP A 112 -23.81 10.43 31.34
N LEU A 113 -22.85 10.34 30.42
CA LEU A 113 -22.34 11.48 29.67
C LEU A 113 -23.39 12.03 28.71
N LEU A 114 -23.81 13.29 28.81
CA LEU A 114 -24.81 13.91 27.92
C LEU A 114 -24.19 14.66 26.75
N SER A 115 -23.03 15.29 26.96
CA SER A 115 -22.29 15.95 25.89
C SER A 115 -20.79 15.95 26.15
N SER A 116 -20.02 15.92 25.06
CA SER A 116 -18.61 16.25 25.02
C SER A 116 -18.42 17.42 24.05
N THR A 117 -17.77 18.49 24.51
CA THR A 117 -17.57 19.71 23.73
C THR A 117 -16.09 20.11 23.76
N VAL A 118 -15.39 19.92 22.64
CA VAL A 118 -14.02 20.42 22.45
C VAL A 118 -14.09 21.87 22.03
N LEU A 119 -13.45 22.76 22.79
CA LEU A 119 -13.50 24.20 22.57
C LEU A 119 -12.47 24.65 21.54
N ASP A 120 -12.91 25.47 20.60
CA ASP A 120 -12.02 26.17 19.69
C ASP A 120 -11.31 27.30 20.47
N PRO A 121 -9.97 27.30 20.55
CA PRO A 121 -9.22 28.29 21.33
C PRO A 121 -9.29 29.71 20.75
N THR A 122 -9.82 29.89 19.53
CA THR A 122 -9.98 31.19 18.89
C THR A 122 -11.29 31.90 19.27
N VAL A 123 -12.21 31.21 19.95
CA VAL A 123 -13.50 31.76 20.37
C VAL A 123 -13.74 31.58 21.86
N SER A 124 -14.44 32.53 22.48
CA SER A 124 -14.81 32.47 23.90
C SER A 124 -16.27 32.05 24.14
N ASP A 125 -17.09 31.99 23.08
CA ASP A 125 -18.48 31.54 23.17
C ASP A 125 -18.57 30.02 23.16
N ILE A 126 -19.11 29.45 24.24
CA ILE A 126 -19.36 28.01 24.40
C ILE A 126 -20.34 27.46 23.36
N ASN A 127 -21.21 28.30 22.80
CA ASN A 127 -22.18 27.91 21.78
C ASN A 127 -21.70 28.19 20.34
N SER A 128 -20.43 28.57 20.17
CA SER A 128 -19.85 28.80 18.84
C SER A 128 -20.00 27.54 17.97
N PRO A 129 -20.39 27.68 16.68
CA PRO A 129 -20.42 26.55 15.75
C PRO A 129 -19.03 26.00 15.42
N LEU A 130 -17.95 26.71 15.81
CA LEU A 130 -16.57 26.23 15.67
C LEU A 130 -16.22 25.18 16.73
N ASN A 131 -16.94 25.14 17.86
CA ASN A 131 -16.72 24.11 18.89
C ASN A 131 -17.22 22.75 18.37
N SER A 132 -16.46 21.69 18.63
CA SER A 132 -16.84 20.34 18.23
C SER A 132 -17.70 19.70 19.33
N VAL A 133 -18.98 19.48 19.05
CA VAL A 133 -19.97 19.00 20.04
C VAL A 133 -20.52 17.63 19.65
N THR A 134 -20.32 16.64 20.52
CA THR A 134 -21.00 15.34 20.43
C THR A 134 -22.01 15.23 21.58
N THR A 135 -23.24 14.81 21.28
CA THR A 135 -24.29 14.63 22.29
C THR A 135 -24.82 13.20 22.33
N TYR A 136 -25.22 12.77 23.53
CA TYR A 136 -25.68 11.42 23.81
C TYR A 136 -27.05 11.48 24.47
N SER A 137 -27.96 10.62 24.02
CA SER A 137 -29.29 10.44 24.61
C SER A 137 -29.42 9.03 25.17
N TYR A 138 -30.11 8.89 26.30
CA TYR A 138 -30.35 7.62 26.96
C TYR A 138 -31.84 7.41 27.22
N ASP A 139 -32.24 6.17 27.38
CA ASP A 139 -33.55 5.84 27.93
C ASP A 139 -33.58 5.97 29.48
N ASN A 140 -34.72 5.64 30.08
CA ASN A 140 -34.91 5.73 31.53
C ASN A 140 -34.10 4.70 32.35
N VAL A 141 -33.52 3.68 31.71
CA VAL A 141 -32.69 2.66 32.36
C VAL A 141 -31.19 2.85 32.10
N GLY A 142 -30.81 3.73 31.17
CA GLY A 142 -29.43 4.13 30.91
C GLY A 142 -28.82 3.52 29.66
N GLN A 143 -29.62 2.90 28.80
CA GLN A 143 -29.14 2.43 27.51
C GLN A 143 -29.01 3.62 26.56
N LEU A 144 -27.91 3.65 25.79
CA LEU A 144 -27.66 4.70 24.80
C LEU A 144 -28.67 4.56 23.67
N THR A 145 -29.50 5.58 23.43
CA THR A 145 -30.54 5.57 22.38
C THR A 145 -30.18 6.42 21.17
N ARG A 146 -29.33 7.44 21.34
CA ARG A 146 -28.89 8.29 20.23
C ARG A 146 -27.52 8.90 20.47
N ILE A 147 -26.69 8.95 19.43
CA ILE A 147 -25.51 9.83 19.33
C ILE A 147 -25.78 10.88 18.26
N THR A 148 -25.43 12.14 18.51
CA THR A 148 -25.37 13.20 17.49
C THR A 148 -23.95 13.72 17.41
N PHE A 149 -23.32 13.60 16.25
CA PHE A 149 -21.96 14.06 15.97
C PHE A 149 -21.90 15.57 15.69
N PRO A 150 -20.69 16.18 15.66
CA PRO A 150 -20.55 17.62 15.43
C PRO A 150 -21.12 18.09 14.08
N ASN A 151 -21.13 17.24 13.07
CA ASN A 151 -21.76 17.50 11.76
C ASN A 151 -23.27 17.17 11.72
N HIS A 152 -23.91 16.99 12.88
CA HIS A 152 -25.33 16.67 13.03
C HIS A 152 -25.79 15.30 12.51
N VAL A 153 -24.87 14.44 12.06
CA VAL A 153 -25.15 13.04 11.80
C VAL A 153 -25.61 12.37 13.09
N GLN A 154 -26.64 11.53 13.02
CA GLN A 154 -27.17 10.80 14.18
C GLN A 154 -27.16 9.30 13.92
N LEU A 155 -26.85 8.56 14.98
CA LEU A 155 -27.13 7.13 15.09
C LEU A 155 -28.13 6.90 16.20
N ASN A 156 -29.18 6.16 15.88
CA ASN A 156 -30.23 5.78 16.81
C ASN A 156 -30.16 4.29 17.08
N TYR A 157 -30.18 3.91 18.35
CA TYR A 157 -30.02 2.54 18.83
C TYR A 157 -31.34 2.03 19.38
N HIS A 158 -31.71 0.81 19.00
CA HIS A 158 -32.97 0.19 19.36
C HIS A 158 -32.73 -1.11 20.13
N TYR A 159 -33.45 -1.26 21.25
CA TYR A 159 -33.34 -2.42 22.12
C TYR A 159 -34.66 -3.16 22.21
N ASP A 160 -34.60 -4.47 22.42
CA ASP A 160 -35.76 -5.27 22.77
C ASP A 160 -36.18 -5.06 24.24
N THR A 161 -37.27 -5.72 24.64
CA THR A 161 -37.77 -5.66 26.03
C THR A 161 -36.81 -6.27 27.07
N SER A 162 -35.82 -7.05 26.62
CA SER A 162 -34.77 -7.65 27.44
C SER A 162 -33.49 -6.82 27.45
N GLN A 163 -33.53 -5.57 26.96
CA GLN A 163 -32.39 -4.63 26.96
C GLN A 163 -31.23 -5.08 26.06
N ARG A 164 -31.54 -5.79 24.97
CA ARG A 164 -30.55 -6.25 23.98
C ARG A 164 -30.67 -5.43 22.69
N LEU A 165 -29.55 -5.02 22.10
CA LEU A 165 -29.53 -4.23 20.86
C LEU A 165 -30.07 -5.06 19.69
N ILE A 166 -31.12 -4.56 19.04
CA ILE A 166 -31.80 -5.20 17.90
C ILE A 166 -31.79 -4.34 16.64
N GLY A 167 -31.26 -3.13 16.68
CA GLY A 167 -31.05 -2.37 15.46
C GLY A 167 -30.47 -0.99 15.63
N ILE A 168 -29.97 -0.46 14.52
CA ILE A 168 -29.28 0.83 14.40
C ILE A 168 -29.85 1.58 13.20
N ARG A 169 -30.08 2.89 13.32
CA ARG A 169 -30.64 3.73 12.24
C ARG A 169 -29.94 5.08 12.13
N ASN A 170 -29.71 5.54 10.91
CA ASN A 170 -29.14 6.86 10.64
C ASN A 170 -30.21 7.92 10.27
N ASN A 171 -29.77 9.15 9.97
CA ASN A 171 -30.66 10.28 9.64
C ASN A 171 -31.50 10.07 8.38
N ARG A 172 -31.04 9.22 7.46
CA ARG A 172 -31.76 8.89 6.21
C ARG A 172 -32.75 7.75 6.38
N GLY A 173 -32.87 7.19 7.59
CA GLY A 173 -33.74 6.05 7.88
C GLY A 173 -33.19 4.71 7.39
N GLU A 174 -31.97 4.69 6.85
CA GLU A 174 -31.22 3.46 6.59
C GLU A 174 -31.03 2.73 7.92
N LYS A 175 -31.16 1.41 7.91
CA LYS A 175 -31.10 0.63 9.15
C LYS A 175 -30.41 -0.73 9.04
N ILE A 176 -29.76 -1.10 10.13
CA ILE A 176 -29.31 -2.46 10.45
C ILE A 176 -30.30 -3.05 11.45
N ASP A 177 -30.92 -4.19 11.14
CA ASP A 177 -31.80 -4.92 12.05
C ASP A 177 -31.14 -6.25 12.45
N TYR A 178 -31.12 -6.58 13.75
CA TYR A 178 -30.66 -7.86 14.28
C TYR A 178 -31.82 -8.71 14.77
N THR A 179 -31.76 -10.01 14.49
CA THR A 179 -32.62 -11.01 15.14
C THR A 179 -31.79 -11.77 16.16
N LEU A 180 -32.28 -11.85 17.40
CA LEU A 180 -31.59 -12.53 18.48
C LEU A 180 -32.35 -13.79 18.89
N ASP A 181 -31.62 -14.84 19.26
CA ASP A 181 -32.20 -15.99 19.95
C ASP A 181 -32.50 -15.67 21.43
N ASN A 182 -32.89 -16.67 22.24
CA ASN A 182 -33.16 -16.48 23.67
C ASN A 182 -31.89 -16.23 24.51
N ALA A 183 -30.73 -16.71 24.07
CA ALA A 183 -29.45 -16.49 24.74
C ALA A 183 -28.87 -15.09 24.44
N GLY A 184 -29.36 -14.42 23.40
CA GLY A 184 -28.88 -13.11 22.95
C GLY A 184 -27.91 -13.19 21.77
N ASN A 185 -27.71 -14.38 21.20
CA ASN A 185 -26.88 -14.56 20.01
C ASN A 185 -27.58 -13.96 18.79
N ARG A 186 -26.82 -13.32 17.89
CA ARG A 186 -27.35 -12.72 16.66
C ARG A 186 -27.53 -13.81 15.61
N ILE A 187 -28.76 -14.24 15.37
CA ILE A 187 -29.06 -15.32 14.41
C ILE A 187 -29.39 -14.81 13.01
N ALA A 188 -29.67 -13.51 12.88
CA ALA A 188 -29.79 -12.86 11.58
C ALA A 188 -29.41 -11.38 11.66
N GLU A 189 -28.84 -10.87 10.58
CA GLU A 189 -28.57 -9.46 10.34
C GLU A 189 -29.13 -9.06 8.98
N THR A 190 -29.84 -7.93 8.92
CA THR A 190 -30.32 -7.36 7.66
C THR A 190 -30.05 -5.87 7.59
N ILE A 191 -29.64 -5.38 6.42
CA ILE A 191 -29.50 -3.94 6.15
C ILE A 191 -30.55 -3.51 5.14
N LYS A 192 -31.22 -2.40 5.42
CA LYS A 192 -32.26 -1.81 4.57
C LYS A 192 -31.97 -0.34 4.30
N ASP A 193 -32.29 0.10 3.09
CA ASP A 193 -32.25 1.52 2.74
C ASP A 193 -33.38 2.31 3.43
N GLY A 194 -33.36 3.64 3.29
CA GLY A 194 -34.39 4.53 3.83
C GLY A 194 -35.80 4.28 3.27
N SER A 195 -35.92 3.53 2.17
CA SER A 195 -37.20 3.09 1.59
C SER A 195 -37.63 1.71 2.12
N HIS A 196 -36.88 1.13 3.06
CA HIS A 196 -37.06 -0.20 3.65
C HIS A 196 -36.79 -1.38 2.69
N THR A 197 -36.08 -1.16 1.58
CA THR A 197 -35.66 -2.24 0.67
C THR A 197 -34.51 -3.01 1.29
N LEU A 198 -34.58 -4.35 1.28
CA LEU A 198 -33.47 -5.20 1.72
C LEU A 198 -32.27 -5.05 0.78
N LYS A 199 -31.11 -4.73 1.36
CA LYS A 199 -29.85 -4.52 0.65
C LYS A 199 -28.78 -5.53 1.08
N TYR A 200 -28.79 -5.96 2.34
CA TYR A 200 -27.92 -7.04 2.84
C TYR A 200 -28.68 -8.01 3.73
N THR A 201 -28.34 -9.29 3.68
CA THR A 201 -28.84 -10.31 4.63
C THR A 201 -27.80 -11.38 4.94
N MET A 202 -27.74 -11.81 6.19
CA MET A 202 -26.91 -12.93 6.65
C MET A 202 -27.60 -13.62 7.83
N THR A 203 -27.43 -14.94 7.94
CA THR A 203 -27.88 -15.72 9.09
C THR A 203 -26.72 -16.44 9.77
N GLN A 204 -26.90 -16.75 11.05
CA GLN A 204 -25.90 -17.42 11.87
C GLN A 204 -26.58 -18.46 12.77
N ALA A 205 -25.91 -19.59 12.99
CA ALA A 205 -26.32 -20.60 13.95
C ALA A 205 -25.29 -20.73 15.07
N TYR A 206 -25.76 -21.00 16.28
CA TYR A 206 -24.94 -21.18 17.46
C TYR A 206 -25.30 -22.49 18.15
N ASP A 207 -24.34 -23.08 18.85
CA ASP A 207 -24.61 -24.23 19.72
C ASP A 207 -25.19 -23.82 21.08
N GLU A 208 -25.44 -24.81 21.94
CA GLU A 208 -25.99 -24.61 23.29
C GLU A 208 -25.08 -23.77 24.22
N LEU A 209 -23.80 -23.59 23.85
CA LEU A 209 -22.82 -22.79 24.59
C LEU A 209 -22.61 -21.39 23.97
N SER A 210 -23.50 -20.97 23.06
CA SER A 210 -23.39 -19.70 22.31
C SER A 210 -22.11 -19.61 21.46
N ARG A 211 -21.60 -20.74 20.96
CA ARG A 211 -20.47 -20.79 20.02
C ARG A 211 -20.98 -20.79 18.59
N LEU A 212 -20.37 -19.99 17.71
CA LEU A 212 -20.78 -19.85 16.31
C LEU A 212 -20.53 -21.16 15.55
N MET A 213 -21.57 -21.85 15.14
CA MET A 213 -21.46 -23.08 14.35
C MET A 213 -21.48 -22.82 12.85
N GLU A 214 -22.29 -21.86 12.41
CA GLU A 214 -22.59 -21.69 11.00
C GLU A 214 -22.85 -20.22 10.68
N THR A 215 -22.41 -19.80 9.49
CA THR A 215 -22.83 -18.54 8.89
C THR A 215 -23.29 -18.78 7.46
N VAL A 216 -24.43 -18.21 7.09
CA VAL A 216 -25.01 -18.36 5.76
C VAL A 216 -25.25 -16.98 5.15
N GLY A 217 -24.61 -16.72 4.01
CA GLY A 217 -24.82 -15.52 3.20
C GLY A 217 -26.14 -15.54 2.42
N ALA A 218 -26.44 -14.49 1.68
CA ALA A 218 -27.69 -14.31 0.96
C ALA A 218 -27.93 -15.38 -0.13
N GLU A 219 -26.86 -15.83 -0.77
CA GLU A 219 -26.92 -16.87 -1.82
C GLU A 219 -26.68 -18.29 -1.27
N GLY A 220 -26.76 -18.48 0.05
CA GLY A 220 -26.61 -19.80 0.70
C GLY A 220 -25.15 -20.23 0.92
N GLN A 221 -24.18 -19.32 0.75
CA GLN A 221 -22.78 -19.60 1.02
C GLN A 221 -22.60 -19.90 2.51
N THR A 222 -22.20 -21.13 2.83
CA THR A 222 -22.22 -21.64 4.21
C THR A 222 -20.80 -21.87 4.72
N THR A 223 -20.40 -21.17 5.78
CA THR A 223 -19.18 -21.49 6.53
C THR A 223 -19.55 -22.19 7.83
N HIS A 224 -18.88 -23.29 8.14
CA HIS A 224 -19.14 -24.14 9.31
C HIS A 224 -17.93 -24.24 10.22
N TRP A 225 -18.13 -24.28 11.54
CA TRP A 225 -17.09 -24.47 12.55
C TRP A 225 -17.44 -25.61 13.52
N ASP A 226 -16.45 -26.44 13.81
CA ASP A 226 -16.52 -27.47 14.84
C ASP A 226 -15.63 -27.12 16.02
N TYR A 227 -16.04 -27.53 17.22
CA TYR A 227 -15.32 -27.26 18.45
C TYR A 227 -15.11 -28.52 19.29
N ASP A 228 -14.01 -28.56 20.02
CA ASP A 228 -13.82 -29.55 21.09
C ASP A 228 -14.58 -29.18 22.37
N VAL A 229 -14.40 -30.03 23.40
CA VAL A 229 -14.99 -29.85 24.74
C VAL A 229 -14.39 -28.67 25.53
N ASN A 230 -13.22 -28.18 25.12
CA ASN A 230 -12.52 -27.05 25.74
C ASN A 230 -12.81 -25.72 25.03
N ASN A 231 -13.75 -25.71 24.07
CA ASN A 231 -14.09 -24.54 23.25
C ASN A 231 -12.97 -24.09 22.29
N ASN A 232 -12.13 -25.02 21.86
CA ASN A 232 -11.18 -24.77 20.79
C ASN A 232 -11.81 -25.12 19.43
N PRO A 233 -11.72 -24.25 18.41
CA PRO A 233 -12.21 -24.56 17.07
C PRO A 233 -11.31 -25.63 16.43
N THR A 234 -11.83 -26.83 16.20
CA THR A 234 -11.06 -27.97 15.66
C THR A 234 -11.10 -28.06 14.14
N GLN A 235 -12.12 -27.48 13.51
CA GLN A 235 -12.28 -27.47 12.07
C GLN A 235 -13.07 -26.24 11.64
N SER A 236 -12.70 -25.67 10.51
CA SER A 236 -13.51 -24.75 9.74
C SER A 236 -13.73 -25.33 8.35
N THR A 237 -14.94 -25.18 7.80
CA THR A 237 -15.27 -25.62 6.45
C THR A 237 -15.82 -24.45 5.67
N ASN A 238 -15.18 -24.10 4.56
CA ASN A 238 -15.60 -22.98 3.73
C ASN A 238 -16.86 -23.32 2.89
N PRO A 239 -17.50 -22.33 2.25
CA PRO A 239 -18.67 -22.54 1.39
C PRO A 239 -18.46 -23.44 0.18
N ARG A 240 -17.21 -23.70 -0.23
CA ARG A 240 -16.84 -24.66 -1.28
C ARG A 240 -16.64 -26.08 -0.73
N HIS A 241 -16.93 -26.29 0.56
CA HIS A 241 -16.78 -27.55 1.30
C HIS A 241 -15.34 -28.02 1.53
N PHE A 242 -14.39 -27.11 1.48
CA PHE A 242 -13.00 -27.38 1.83
C PHE A 242 -12.76 -27.12 3.32
N ALA A 243 -12.13 -28.08 3.99
CA ALA A 243 -11.95 -28.08 5.43
C ALA A 243 -10.52 -27.74 5.84
N THR A 244 -10.36 -26.83 6.80
CA THR A 244 -9.10 -26.59 7.52
C THR A 244 -9.24 -27.14 8.93
N GLN A 245 -8.26 -27.92 9.38
CA GLN A 245 -8.24 -28.54 10.70
C GLN A 245 -7.23 -27.84 11.61
N HIS A 246 -7.56 -27.82 12.91
CA HIS A 246 -6.71 -27.28 13.96
C HIS A 246 -6.51 -28.32 15.05
N ARG A 247 -5.28 -28.45 15.54
CA ARG A 247 -4.94 -29.31 16.67
C ARG A 247 -4.35 -28.49 17.79
N TYR A 248 -4.73 -28.86 19.02
CA TYR A 248 -4.29 -28.19 20.23
C TYR A 248 -3.43 -29.13 21.07
N ASP A 249 -2.42 -28.57 21.73
CA ASP A 249 -1.63 -29.33 22.71
C ASP A 249 -2.40 -29.50 24.03
N SER A 250 -1.79 -30.17 25.01
CA SER A 250 -2.42 -30.42 26.31
C SER A 250 -2.67 -29.17 27.17
N LEU A 251 -2.20 -27.99 26.72
CA LEU A 251 -2.41 -26.70 27.35
C LEU A 251 -3.40 -25.83 26.54
N ASP A 252 -4.16 -26.43 25.62
CA ASP A 252 -5.12 -25.75 24.73
C ASP A 252 -4.49 -24.69 23.81
N ARG A 253 -3.19 -24.85 23.47
CA ARG A 253 -2.50 -23.97 22.51
C ARG A 253 -2.52 -24.59 21.12
N LEU A 254 -2.76 -23.78 20.09
CA LEU A 254 -2.77 -24.24 18.70
C LEU A 254 -1.39 -24.80 18.32
N SER A 255 -1.26 -26.10 18.09
CA SER A 255 0.00 -26.78 17.78
C SER A 255 0.16 -27.11 16.29
N GLN A 256 -0.94 -27.22 15.56
CA GLN A 256 -0.92 -27.53 14.13
C GLN A 256 -2.17 -26.99 13.44
N THR A 257 -1.98 -26.47 12.24
CA THR A 257 -3.05 -26.26 11.26
C THR A 257 -2.81 -27.18 10.07
N THR A 258 -3.85 -27.84 9.58
CA THR A 258 -3.83 -28.62 8.34
C THR A 258 -4.81 -27.96 7.38
N ASP A 259 -4.33 -27.46 6.26
CA ASP A 259 -5.15 -26.83 5.24
C ASP A 259 -5.96 -27.86 4.42
N ALA A 260 -6.80 -27.38 3.50
CA ALA A 260 -7.65 -28.23 2.69
C ALA A 260 -6.92 -29.11 1.67
N ASN A 261 -5.69 -28.74 1.29
CA ASN A 261 -4.80 -29.53 0.43
C ASN A 261 -3.96 -30.53 1.23
N GLY A 262 -4.08 -30.53 2.55
CA GLY A 262 -3.32 -31.41 3.46
C GLY A 262 -1.95 -30.85 3.85
N GLY A 263 -1.60 -29.63 3.43
CA GLY A 263 -0.42 -28.92 3.90
C GLY A 263 -0.51 -28.66 5.40
N THR A 264 0.60 -28.76 6.12
CA THR A 264 0.60 -28.62 7.58
C THR A 264 1.55 -27.52 8.06
N THR A 265 1.01 -26.53 8.77
CA THR A 265 1.81 -25.59 9.55
C THR A 265 1.85 -26.05 11.01
N GLN A 266 3.04 -26.19 11.59
CA GLN A 266 3.24 -26.62 12.97
C GLN A 266 3.80 -25.48 13.82
N LEU A 267 3.28 -25.36 15.05
CA LEU A 267 3.66 -24.33 16.02
C LEU A 267 4.27 -25.01 17.25
N GLY A 268 5.49 -24.59 17.60
CA GLY A 268 6.19 -25.06 18.79
C GLY A 268 6.18 -24.00 19.89
N TYR A 269 6.03 -24.42 21.14
CA TYR A 269 6.01 -23.52 22.29
C TYR A 269 6.92 -24.01 23.41
N ASP A 270 7.46 -23.07 24.18
CA ASP A 270 8.15 -23.38 25.42
C ASP A 270 7.19 -23.59 26.61
N THR A 271 7.77 -23.78 27.80
CA THR A 271 7.04 -23.98 29.05
C THR A 271 6.34 -22.71 29.57
N GLN A 272 6.65 -21.55 29.01
CA GLN A 272 6.10 -20.23 29.35
C GLN A 272 4.97 -19.83 28.39
N ASN A 273 4.55 -20.71 27.49
CA ASN A 273 3.55 -20.43 26.44
C ASN A 273 4.02 -19.47 25.34
N ARG A 274 5.33 -19.38 25.10
CA ARG A 274 5.90 -18.52 24.06
C ARG A 274 6.19 -19.34 22.81
N LEU A 275 5.93 -18.76 21.64
CA LEU A 275 6.08 -19.43 20.34
C LEU A 275 7.56 -19.55 19.97
N THR A 276 8.13 -20.75 20.02
CA THR A 276 9.56 -20.96 19.73
C THR A 276 9.83 -21.33 18.28
N SER A 277 8.83 -21.84 17.56
CA SER A 277 9.02 -22.25 16.16
C SER A 277 7.72 -22.25 15.35
N VAL A 278 7.84 -21.91 14.08
CA VAL A 278 6.81 -22.10 13.05
C VAL A 278 7.43 -22.93 11.93
N THR A 279 6.90 -24.11 11.68
CA THR A 279 7.30 -24.96 10.54
C THR A 279 6.20 -24.92 9.50
N ASP A 280 6.52 -24.49 8.29
CA ASP A 280 5.58 -24.44 7.19
C ASP A 280 5.30 -25.83 6.57
N ALA A 281 4.43 -25.86 5.57
CA ALA A 281 4.02 -27.10 4.91
C ALA A 281 5.13 -27.74 4.03
N ASN A 282 6.17 -26.98 3.68
CA ASN A 282 7.37 -27.48 3.02
C ASN A 282 8.44 -27.98 4.00
N GLY A 283 8.23 -27.79 5.30
CA GLY A 283 9.16 -28.17 6.36
C GLY A 283 10.22 -27.10 6.65
N HIS A 284 10.13 -25.91 6.06
CA HIS A 284 11.02 -24.80 6.41
C HIS A 284 10.58 -24.26 7.77
N THR A 285 11.54 -24.01 8.67
CA THR A 285 11.25 -23.69 10.07
C THR A 285 11.88 -22.36 10.47
N THR A 286 11.02 -21.43 10.88
CA THR A 286 11.43 -20.18 11.55
C THR A 286 11.44 -20.40 13.05
N THR A 287 12.50 -19.99 13.76
CA THR A 287 12.63 -20.17 15.21
C THR A 287 12.89 -18.85 15.94
N TYR A 288 12.41 -18.78 17.19
CA TYR A 288 12.51 -17.61 18.07
C TYR A 288 13.19 -17.98 19.38
N GLU A 289 14.13 -17.15 19.82
CA GLU A 289 14.75 -17.21 21.14
C GLU A 289 14.33 -15.98 21.94
N TYR A 290 14.04 -16.16 23.24
CA TYR A 290 13.50 -15.13 24.11
C TYR A 290 14.41 -14.84 25.31
N ASP A 291 14.37 -13.59 25.79
CA ASP A 291 14.91 -13.26 27.11
C ASP A 291 13.95 -13.65 28.25
N ALA A 292 14.25 -13.21 29.48
CA ALA A 292 13.44 -13.49 30.67
C ALA A 292 12.17 -12.62 30.77
N PHE A 293 12.00 -11.63 29.90
CA PHE A 293 10.88 -10.69 29.85
C PHE A 293 9.99 -10.90 28.61
N ASP A 294 10.15 -12.05 27.94
CA ASP A 294 9.40 -12.47 26.76
C ASP A 294 9.67 -11.65 25.50
N ASN A 295 10.79 -10.92 25.45
CA ASN A 295 11.24 -10.26 24.24
C ASN A 295 12.00 -11.24 23.34
N VAL A 296 11.76 -11.20 22.03
CA VAL A 296 12.49 -12.00 21.05
C VAL A 296 13.90 -11.44 20.89
N VAL A 297 14.93 -12.17 21.32
CA VAL A 297 16.34 -11.75 21.17
C VAL A 297 17.00 -12.26 19.90
N LYS A 298 16.40 -13.29 19.27
CA LYS A 298 16.88 -13.82 18.00
C LYS A 298 15.77 -14.50 17.22
N GLN A 299 15.72 -14.22 15.93
CA GLN A 299 14.94 -14.93 14.93
C GLN A 299 15.88 -15.64 13.97
N THR A 300 15.60 -16.90 13.63
CA THR A 300 16.26 -17.61 12.53
C THR A 300 15.20 -17.99 11.52
N SER A 301 15.27 -17.40 10.33
CA SER A 301 14.34 -17.59 9.23
C SER A 301 15.05 -18.26 8.05
N PRO A 302 14.41 -19.23 7.37
CA PRO A 302 14.90 -19.75 6.10
C PRO A 302 14.94 -18.68 4.99
N ASP A 303 14.00 -17.73 5.03
CA ASP A 303 13.82 -16.73 3.98
C ASP A 303 14.68 -15.47 4.18
N THR A 304 14.91 -15.08 5.44
CA THR A 304 15.64 -13.82 5.78
C THR A 304 16.91 -14.05 6.60
N GLY A 305 17.29 -15.29 6.89
CA GLY A 305 18.49 -15.59 7.67
C GLY A 305 18.32 -15.29 9.18
N ILE A 306 19.42 -14.91 9.84
CA ILE A 306 19.43 -14.66 11.28
C ILE A 306 19.29 -13.17 11.55
N THR A 307 18.32 -12.83 12.40
CA THR A 307 18.17 -11.49 12.97
C THR A 307 18.31 -11.55 14.48
N THR A 308 19.08 -10.64 15.08
CA THR A 308 19.23 -10.54 16.54
C THR A 308 18.79 -9.19 17.07
N TYR A 309 18.26 -9.16 18.29
CA TYR A 309 17.68 -7.98 18.91
C TYR A 309 18.21 -7.77 20.33
N THR A 310 18.24 -6.53 20.77
CA THR A 310 18.49 -6.16 22.18
C THR A 310 17.41 -5.19 22.66
N TYR A 311 17.15 -5.16 23.97
CA TYR A 311 16.10 -4.36 24.57
C TYR A 311 16.61 -3.58 25.79
N ASP A 312 15.94 -2.48 26.13
CA ASP A 312 16.10 -1.81 27.40
C ASP A 312 15.18 -2.41 28.49
N ASN A 313 15.22 -1.84 29.70
CA ASN A 313 14.40 -2.30 30.82
C ASN A 313 12.90 -1.97 30.69
N ALA A 314 12.49 -1.15 29.72
CA ALA A 314 11.08 -0.92 29.39
C ALA A 314 10.61 -1.79 28.21
N ASN A 315 11.42 -2.77 27.78
CA ASN A 315 11.17 -3.62 26.61
C ASN A 315 11.16 -2.84 25.29
N ASN A 316 11.75 -1.65 25.23
CA ASN A 316 11.99 -0.99 23.95
C ASN A 316 13.19 -1.65 23.27
N ARG A 317 13.07 -1.95 21.97
CA ARG A 317 14.18 -2.53 21.21
C ARG A 317 15.29 -1.50 21.05
N THR A 318 16.48 -1.74 21.57
CA THR A 318 17.63 -0.84 21.46
C THR A 318 18.53 -1.12 20.26
N SER A 319 18.54 -2.35 19.75
CA SER A 319 19.24 -2.68 18.50
C SER A 319 18.62 -3.87 17.77
N MET A 320 18.86 -3.89 16.46
CA MET A 320 18.58 -5.00 15.55
C MET A 320 19.82 -5.25 14.69
N THR A 321 20.17 -6.50 14.43
CA THR A 321 21.18 -6.87 13.44
C THR A 321 20.56 -7.87 12.48
N ASP A 322 20.49 -7.52 11.20
CA ASP A 322 19.92 -8.38 10.16
C ASP A 322 20.93 -9.39 9.60
N ALA A 323 20.49 -10.26 8.69
CA ALA A 323 21.34 -11.28 8.10
C ALA A 323 22.41 -10.75 7.13
N ARG A 324 22.34 -9.47 6.73
CA ARG A 324 23.42 -8.77 5.99
C ARG A 324 24.53 -8.31 6.93
N GLY A 325 24.31 -8.37 8.24
CA GLY A 325 25.21 -7.86 9.27
C GLY A 325 25.07 -6.36 9.51
N ILE A 326 23.99 -5.74 9.01
CA ILE A 326 23.70 -4.32 9.24
C ILE A 326 23.10 -4.18 10.63
N VAL A 327 23.71 -3.32 11.45
CA VAL A 327 23.24 -3.02 12.81
C VAL A 327 22.43 -1.73 12.76
N THR A 328 21.18 -1.80 13.21
CA THR A 328 20.31 -0.66 13.43
C THR A 328 20.16 -0.43 14.93
N ARG A 329 20.35 0.81 15.40
CA ARG A 329 20.16 1.22 16.79
C ARG A 329 18.96 2.15 16.93
N TYR A 330 18.22 1.98 18.01
CA TYR A 330 17.03 2.75 18.30
C TYR A 330 17.22 3.49 19.63
N SER A 331 16.81 4.75 19.65
CA SER A 331 16.82 5.58 20.86
C SER A 331 15.41 6.06 21.17
N TYR A 332 15.07 6.13 22.45
CA TYR A 332 13.74 6.50 22.93
C TYR A 332 13.79 7.59 23.99
N ASP A 333 12.78 8.46 24.02
CA ASP A 333 12.60 9.45 25.09
C ASP A 333 12.09 8.81 26.39
N ALA A 334 11.86 9.63 27.42
CA ALA A 334 11.45 9.17 28.76
C ALA A 334 10.01 8.62 28.84
N ILE A 335 9.20 8.78 27.79
CA ILE A 335 7.88 8.16 27.67
C ILE A 335 7.86 7.10 26.56
N ASN A 336 9.04 6.58 26.19
CA ASN A 336 9.24 5.47 25.26
C ASN A 336 8.82 5.76 23.81
N ARG A 337 8.83 7.03 23.38
CA ARG A 337 8.69 7.36 21.94
C ARG A 337 10.03 7.27 21.24
N LEU A 338 10.03 6.69 20.03
CA LEU A 338 11.23 6.56 19.20
C LEU A 338 11.72 7.95 18.76
N ILE A 339 12.94 8.34 19.13
CA ILE A 339 13.54 9.64 18.77
C ILE A 339 14.65 9.52 17.73
N GLN A 340 15.22 8.31 17.54
CA GLN A 340 16.29 8.11 16.56
C GLN A 340 16.37 6.66 16.10
N VAL A 341 16.64 6.47 14.80
CA VAL A 341 17.07 5.21 14.19
C VAL A 341 18.41 5.46 13.52
N ASP A 342 19.46 4.77 13.97
CA ASP A 342 20.83 4.93 13.49
C ASP A 342 21.30 3.64 12.82
N TYR A 343 21.97 3.74 11.68
CA TYR A 343 22.51 2.60 10.94
C TYR A 343 24.03 2.61 11.03
N ASP A 344 24.62 1.55 11.61
CA ASP A 344 26.07 1.49 11.81
C ASP A 344 26.82 1.55 10.49
N ASN A 345 27.73 2.52 10.39
CA ASN A 345 28.52 2.83 9.18
C ASN A 345 27.74 3.54 8.06
N TYR A 346 26.48 3.95 8.29
CA TYR A 346 25.65 4.70 7.34
C TYR A 346 24.98 5.92 8.01
N PRO A 347 25.78 6.87 8.58
CA PRO A 347 25.24 8.03 9.30
C PRO A 347 24.38 8.98 8.43
N GLU A 348 24.51 8.89 7.11
CA GLU A 348 23.68 9.61 6.14
C GLU A 348 22.24 9.07 6.06
N GLU A 349 21.99 7.83 6.51
CA GLU A 349 20.66 7.20 6.56
C GLU A 349 20.00 7.32 7.96
N THR A 350 20.66 7.98 8.92
CA THR A 350 20.13 8.16 10.26
C THR A 350 18.83 8.98 10.25
N VAL A 351 17.80 8.42 10.89
CA VAL A 351 16.49 9.06 11.04
C VAL A 351 16.36 9.64 12.44
N VAL A 352 15.91 10.89 12.53
CA VAL A 352 15.63 11.59 13.80
C VAL A 352 14.17 12.02 13.84
N TYR A 353 13.48 11.67 14.93
CA TYR A 353 12.10 12.04 15.19
C TYR A 353 12.06 13.11 16.28
N THR A 354 11.27 14.15 16.06
CA THR A 354 11.08 15.26 17.00
C THR A 354 9.60 15.45 17.27
N TYR A 355 9.24 15.44 18.54
CA TYR A 355 7.87 15.59 19.03
C TYR A 355 7.69 16.93 19.73
N ASP A 356 6.43 17.26 20.03
CA ASP A 356 6.05 18.28 21.01
C ASP A 356 6.38 19.73 20.64
N ALA A 357 6.71 20.03 19.38
CA ALA A 357 6.88 21.41 18.97
C ALA A 357 5.56 22.19 19.09
N THR A 358 5.62 23.38 19.72
CA THR A 358 4.46 24.27 19.92
C THR A 358 4.43 25.46 18.97
N THR A 359 5.48 25.62 18.15
CA THR A 359 5.61 26.65 17.11
C THR A 359 5.94 26.00 15.78
N ALA A 360 5.40 26.54 14.69
CA ALA A 360 5.74 26.10 13.34
C ALA A 360 7.24 26.30 13.05
N ALA A 361 7.84 25.43 12.23
CA ALA A 361 9.28 25.51 11.93
C ALA A 361 9.67 26.78 11.16
N SER A 362 8.76 27.31 10.34
CA SER A 362 8.98 28.47 9.46
C SER A 362 8.35 29.78 9.97
N SER A 363 7.66 29.76 11.12
CA SER A 363 7.05 30.96 11.70
C SER A 363 6.80 30.84 13.20
N ASP A 364 6.67 31.97 13.90
CA ASP A 364 6.25 32.01 15.32
C ASP A 364 4.75 31.65 15.52
N GLN A 365 4.10 31.03 14.52
CA GLN A 365 2.72 30.57 14.61
C GLN A 365 2.59 29.42 15.62
N LYS A 366 1.63 29.55 16.55
CA LYS A 366 1.29 28.48 17.49
C LYS A 366 0.75 27.26 16.74
N ILE A 367 1.27 26.08 17.07
CA ILE A 367 0.77 24.76 16.65
C ILE A 367 0.45 23.92 17.89
N TYR A 368 -0.34 22.85 17.71
CA TYR A 368 -0.79 21.98 18.79
C TYR A 368 -0.08 20.61 18.74
N GLY A 369 1.25 20.65 18.76
CA GLY A 369 2.12 19.49 18.59
C GLY A 369 2.47 18.72 19.85
N VAL A 370 2.07 19.15 21.06
CA VAL A 370 2.38 18.42 22.30
C VAL A 370 1.70 17.05 22.27
N GLY A 371 2.47 16.01 22.52
CA GLY A 371 2.08 14.61 22.39
C GLY A 371 2.14 14.08 20.96
N ARG A 372 2.61 14.88 19.98
CA ARG A 372 2.57 14.53 18.54
C ARG A 372 3.93 14.66 17.86
N LEU A 373 4.18 13.84 16.83
CA LEU A 373 5.34 13.92 15.94
C LEU A 373 5.23 15.19 15.10
N THR A 374 6.19 16.10 15.25
CA THR A 374 6.19 17.41 14.58
C THR A 374 7.25 17.55 13.50
N HIS A 375 8.28 16.71 13.54
CA HIS A 375 9.39 16.79 12.62
C HIS A 375 10.13 15.46 12.51
N VAL A 376 10.50 15.08 11.29
CA VAL A 376 11.28 13.89 10.99
C VAL A 376 12.37 14.24 9.99
N ARG A 377 13.61 13.89 10.29
CA ARG A 377 14.75 14.12 9.40
C ARG A 377 15.40 12.78 9.04
N ASN A 378 15.67 12.54 7.76
CA ASN A 378 16.46 11.43 7.25
C ASN A 378 17.57 11.98 6.35
N GLY A 379 18.82 11.94 6.80
CA GLY A 379 19.91 12.62 6.10
C GLY A 379 19.63 14.12 5.92
N ASP A 380 19.58 14.54 4.66
CA ASP A 380 19.26 15.87 4.13
C ASP A 380 17.78 16.06 3.76
N SER A 381 16.96 15.03 3.85
CA SER A 381 15.51 15.12 3.64
C SER A 381 14.77 15.33 4.96
N THR A 382 13.78 16.22 4.96
CA THR A 382 13.05 16.60 6.18
C THR A 382 11.55 16.62 5.95
N ILE A 383 10.75 16.19 6.94
CA ILE A 383 9.30 16.33 6.96
C ILE A 383 8.89 17.08 8.22
N HIS A 384 8.10 18.14 8.08
CA HIS A 384 7.45 18.84 9.19
C HIS A 384 5.94 18.64 9.17
N TYR A 385 5.36 18.49 10.36
CA TYR A 385 3.93 18.33 10.58
C TYR A 385 3.39 19.46 11.47
N GLN A 386 2.22 19.98 11.13
CA GLN A 386 1.49 20.94 11.94
C GLN A 386 0.07 20.46 12.19
N TYR A 387 -0.45 20.69 13.39
CA TYR A 387 -1.75 20.20 13.83
C TYR A 387 -2.67 21.34 14.27
N ASP A 388 -3.97 21.18 14.03
CA ASP A 388 -5.02 22.02 14.64
C ASP A 388 -5.27 21.62 16.10
N TYR A 389 -6.12 22.39 16.78
CA TYR A 389 -6.45 22.18 18.19
C TYR A 389 -7.25 20.90 18.46
N ARG A 390 -7.79 20.24 17.42
CA ARG A 390 -8.48 18.94 17.51
C ARG A 390 -7.52 17.78 17.19
N GLY A 391 -6.27 18.09 16.86
CA GLY A 391 -5.24 17.12 16.52
C GLY A 391 -5.20 16.73 15.03
N ASN A 392 -5.93 17.41 14.15
CA ASN A 392 -5.89 17.12 12.72
C ASN A 392 -4.63 17.71 12.08
N LEU A 393 -3.98 16.98 11.18
CA LEU A 393 -2.81 17.47 10.43
C LEU A 393 -3.24 18.57 9.45
N THR A 394 -2.82 19.82 9.65
CA THR A 394 -3.16 20.97 8.78
C THR A 394 -2.12 21.28 7.72
N GLN A 395 -0.88 20.84 7.92
CA GLN A 395 0.21 21.06 6.98
C GLN A 395 1.25 19.95 7.09
N GLN A 396 1.70 19.45 5.93
CA GLN A 396 2.90 18.64 5.78
C GLN A 396 3.88 19.36 4.86
N SER A 397 5.12 19.54 5.30
CA SER A 397 6.19 20.18 4.54
C SER A 397 7.30 19.17 4.30
N ASN A 398 7.58 18.82 3.04
CA ASN A 398 8.64 17.88 2.66
C ASN A 398 9.79 18.64 2.02
N GLU A 399 10.97 18.64 2.64
CA GLU A 399 12.20 19.17 2.08
C GLU A 399 12.98 18.02 1.42
N ILE A 400 13.21 18.13 0.10
CA ILE A 400 13.94 17.15 -0.73
C ILE A 400 14.93 17.93 -1.59
N ASP A 401 16.22 17.61 -1.53
CA ASP A 401 17.27 18.38 -2.23
C ASP A 401 17.18 19.89 -1.97
N HIS A 402 16.88 20.26 -0.71
CA HIS A 402 16.67 21.65 -0.26
C HIS A 402 15.48 22.38 -0.90
N ILE A 403 14.62 21.66 -1.64
CA ILE A 403 13.36 22.18 -2.18
C ILE A 403 12.23 21.78 -1.23
N THR A 404 11.41 22.75 -0.82
CA THR A 404 10.29 22.51 0.09
C THR A 404 8.98 22.36 -0.67
N TYR A 405 8.32 21.20 -0.52
CA TYR A 405 6.99 20.90 -1.03
C TYR A 405 5.97 20.90 0.09
N MET A 406 4.99 21.80 0.03
CA MET A 406 3.97 21.93 1.07
C MET A 406 2.62 21.36 0.62
N THR A 407 2.03 20.53 1.47
CA THR A 407 0.63 20.11 1.34
C THR A 407 -0.16 20.63 2.52
N HIS A 408 -1.27 21.33 2.26
CA HIS A 408 -2.15 21.88 3.29
C HIS A 408 -3.47 21.12 3.35
N TYR A 409 -4.06 21.05 4.54
CA TYR A 409 -5.31 20.35 4.80
C TYR A 409 -6.25 21.24 5.62
N GLN A 410 -7.54 21.21 5.31
CA GLN A 410 -8.58 21.87 6.10
C GLN A 410 -9.68 20.88 6.48
N TYR A 411 -10.28 21.10 7.64
CA TYR A 411 -11.29 20.21 8.20
C TYR A 411 -12.51 20.97 8.70
N ASP A 412 -13.67 20.32 8.68
CA ASP A 412 -14.87 20.80 9.37
C ASP A 412 -14.80 20.54 10.89
N ALA A 413 -15.84 20.93 11.63
CA ALA A 413 -15.93 20.73 13.07
C ALA A 413 -16.08 19.24 13.49
N ALA A 414 -16.33 18.34 12.54
CA ALA A 414 -16.41 16.90 12.73
C ALA A 414 -15.13 16.19 12.25
N ASN A 415 -14.04 16.92 11.99
CA ASN A 415 -12.75 16.39 11.52
C ASN A 415 -12.83 15.75 10.11
N ASN A 416 -13.83 16.07 9.30
CA ASN A 416 -13.87 15.65 7.90
C ASN A 416 -12.98 16.56 7.06
N LEU A 417 -12.15 15.99 6.17
CA LEU A 417 -11.24 16.74 5.29
C LEU A 417 -12.01 17.51 4.21
N THR A 418 -12.14 18.82 4.34
CA THR A 418 -12.88 19.66 3.37
C THR A 418 -12.02 20.17 2.23
N GLN A 419 -10.70 20.29 2.43
CA GLN A 419 -9.78 20.82 1.43
C GLN A 419 -8.38 20.22 1.55
N MET A 420 -7.74 19.96 0.42
CA MET A 420 -6.31 19.64 0.31
C MET A 420 -5.68 20.57 -0.73
N THR A 421 -4.60 21.26 -0.38
CA THR A 421 -3.84 22.09 -1.34
C THR A 421 -2.52 21.40 -1.65
N TYR A 422 -2.29 21.09 -2.92
CA TYR A 422 -1.12 20.39 -3.42
C TYR A 422 0.09 21.35 -3.54
N PRO A 423 1.33 20.85 -3.68
CA PRO A 423 2.53 21.69 -3.67
C PRO A 423 2.59 22.81 -4.72
N ASN A 424 1.89 22.68 -5.84
CA ASN A 424 1.83 23.72 -6.88
C ASN A 424 0.67 24.71 -6.69
N GLY A 425 -0.09 24.60 -5.60
CA GLY A 425 -1.25 25.45 -5.30
C GLY A 425 -2.57 24.96 -5.89
N VAL A 426 -2.62 23.80 -6.56
CA VAL A 426 -3.91 23.18 -6.94
C VAL A 426 -4.68 22.80 -5.66
N ILE A 427 -5.91 23.29 -5.57
CA ILE A 427 -6.81 23.05 -4.46
C ILE A 427 -7.79 21.94 -4.84
N ILE A 428 -7.86 20.89 -4.03
CA ILE A 428 -8.88 19.85 -4.08
C ILE A 428 -9.88 20.10 -2.95
N THR A 429 -11.15 20.28 -3.28
CA THR A 429 -12.25 20.51 -2.31
C THR A 429 -13.16 19.29 -2.26
N TYR A 430 -13.54 18.89 -1.05
CA TYR A 430 -14.47 17.79 -0.79
C TYR A 430 -15.77 18.35 -0.21
N ASP A 431 -16.88 18.12 -0.91
CA ASP A 431 -18.22 18.40 -0.40
C ASP A 431 -18.77 17.15 0.29
N TYR A 432 -19.56 17.33 1.35
CA TYR A 432 -20.13 16.24 2.14
C TYR A 432 -21.65 16.21 2.10
N ASP A 433 -22.22 15.01 2.15
CA ASP A 433 -23.66 14.80 2.28
C ASP A 433 -24.15 14.96 3.74
N ASP A 434 -25.46 14.88 3.97
CA ASP A 434 -26.08 14.97 5.30
C ASP A 434 -25.77 13.78 6.25
N LEU A 435 -25.02 12.78 5.77
CA LEU A 435 -24.44 11.69 6.56
C LEU A 435 -22.92 11.84 6.74
N GLY A 436 -22.32 12.94 6.28
CA GLY A 436 -20.89 13.22 6.38
C GLY A 436 -20.02 12.42 5.41
N ARG A 437 -20.59 11.88 4.32
CA ARG A 437 -19.81 11.16 3.28
C ARG A 437 -19.53 12.08 2.10
N VAL A 438 -18.43 11.86 1.39
CA VAL A 438 -18.05 12.70 0.24
C VAL A 438 -19.13 12.67 -0.83
N HIS A 439 -19.66 13.82 -1.23
CA HIS A 439 -20.73 13.97 -2.21
C HIS A 439 -20.20 14.47 -3.57
N ALA A 440 -19.15 15.27 -3.55
CA ALA A 440 -18.47 15.78 -4.73
C ALA A 440 -17.00 16.12 -4.42
N ILE A 441 -16.17 16.08 -5.47
CA ILE A 441 -14.77 16.49 -5.44
C ILE A 441 -14.56 17.50 -6.57
N HIS A 442 -13.89 18.60 -6.25
CA HIS A 442 -13.56 19.65 -7.21
C HIS A 442 -12.08 19.98 -7.17
N SER A 443 -11.52 20.39 -8.30
CA SER A 443 -10.18 20.96 -8.41
C SER A 443 -10.24 22.43 -8.76
N GLN A 444 -9.32 23.22 -8.23
CA GLN A 444 -9.10 24.60 -8.64
C GLN A 444 -7.60 24.87 -8.72
N ALA A 445 -7.08 25.04 -9.93
CA ALA A 445 -5.71 25.50 -10.13
C ALA A 445 -5.60 27.01 -9.83
N PRO A 446 -4.39 27.51 -9.53
CA PRO A 446 -4.17 28.94 -9.35
C PRO A 446 -4.70 29.74 -10.55
N HIS A 447 -5.53 30.75 -10.29
CA HIS A 447 -6.13 31.62 -11.31
C HIS A 447 -7.12 30.96 -12.29
N GLU A 448 -7.45 29.68 -12.09
CA GLU A 448 -8.52 28.99 -12.81
C GLU A 448 -9.83 29.01 -11.98
N THR A 449 -10.95 28.84 -12.67
CA THR A 449 -12.24 28.61 -12.00
C THR A 449 -12.26 27.22 -11.38
N GLN A 450 -13.11 27.00 -10.39
CA GLN A 450 -13.31 25.65 -9.86
C GLN A 450 -13.91 24.73 -10.93
N HIS A 451 -13.33 23.54 -11.07
CA HIS A 451 -13.74 22.47 -11.98
C HIS A 451 -14.18 21.26 -11.16
N THR A 452 -15.38 20.73 -11.44
CA THR A 452 -15.85 19.50 -10.79
C THR A 452 -15.13 18.30 -11.38
N LEU A 453 -14.52 17.47 -10.52
CA LEU A 453 -13.89 16.22 -10.94
C LEU A 453 -14.88 15.05 -10.85
N VAL A 454 -15.63 14.98 -9.75
CA VAL A 454 -16.70 13.99 -9.53
C VAL A 454 -17.83 14.64 -8.74
N ASN A 455 -19.08 14.32 -9.06
CA ASN A 455 -20.26 14.72 -8.30
C ASN A 455 -21.32 13.62 -8.26
N ASN A 456 -22.47 13.92 -7.65
CA ASN A 456 -23.61 13.01 -7.53
C ASN A 456 -23.21 11.65 -6.93
N ILE A 457 -22.25 11.65 -6.01
CA ILE A 457 -21.81 10.42 -5.36
C ILE A 457 -22.96 9.89 -4.51
N ARG A 458 -23.29 8.62 -4.74
CA ARG A 458 -24.34 7.87 -4.06
C ARG A 458 -23.72 6.63 -3.42
N TYR A 459 -24.37 6.16 -2.37
CA TYR A 459 -23.85 5.12 -1.49
C TYR A 459 -24.90 4.06 -1.23
N LEU A 460 -24.45 2.85 -0.93
CA LEU A 460 -25.28 1.83 -0.28
C LEU A 460 -25.50 2.18 1.21
N PRO A 461 -26.58 1.66 1.82
CA PRO A 461 -26.83 1.85 3.24
C PRO A 461 -25.72 1.24 4.10
N PHE A 462 -25.05 2.07 4.91
CA PHE A 462 -23.90 1.68 5.75
C PHE A 462 -22.75 1.01 4.97
N ASP A 463 -22.61 1.32 3.69
CA ASP A 463 -21.73 0.62 2.77
C ASP A 463 -21.20 1.57 1.68
N GLY A 464 -20.40 1.04 0.76
CA GLY A 464 -19.59 1.76 -0.22
C GLY A 464 -20.37 2.53 -1.28
N ILE A 465 -19.60 3.16 -2.18
CA ILE A 465 -20.14 3.95 -3.29
C ILE A 465 -20.91 3.03 -4.26
N ASN A 466 -22.09 3.47 -4.70
CA ASN A 466 -22.89 2.75 -5.70
C ASN A 466 -23.02 3.49 -7.04
N ALA A 467 -22.73 4.79 -7.09
CA ALA A 467 -22.69 5.55 -8.33
C ALA A 467 -22.02 6.90 -8.11
N PHE A 468 -21.45 7.46 -9.17
CA PHE A 468 -20.97 8.83 -9.24
C PHE A 468 -20.82 9.29 -10.69
N THR A 469 -20.71 10.59 -10.93
CA THR A 469 -20.53 11.17 -12.27
C THR A 469 -19.25 11.99 -12.33
N TYR A 470 -18.39 11.70 -13.29
CA TYR A 470 -17.17 12.47 -13.56
C TYR A 470 -17.48 13.85 -14.15
N GLY A 471 -16.53 14.78 -14.02
CA GLY A 471 -16.62 16.14 -14.55
C GLY A 471 -16.88 16.23 -16.06
N ASN A 472 -16.41 15.24 -16.83
CA ASN A 472 -16.68 15.13 -18.27
C ASN A 472 -18.04 14.52 -18.63
N GLY A 473 -18.89 14.21 -17.63
CA GLY A 473 -20.25 13.71 -17.82
C GLY A 473 -20.40 12.18 -17.86
N ILE A 474 -19.31 11.40 -17.83
CA ILE A 474 -19.38 9.94 -17.72
C ILE A 474 -19.91 9.57 -16.33
N THR A 475 -20.92 8.72 -16.26
CA THR A 475 -21.48 8.21 -15.01
C THR A 475 -21.03 6.77 -14.77
N THR A 476 -20.40 6.54 -13.62
CA THR A 476 -20.07 5.20 -13.12
C THR A 476 -21.18 4.71 -12.21
N THR A 477 -21.66 3.50 -12.46
CA THR A 477 -22.61 2.78 -11.61
C THR A 477 -21.99 1.48 -11.13
N ILE A 478 -22.12 1.20 -9.84
CA ILE A 478 -21.57 0.02 -9.16
C ILE A 478 -22.74 -0.72 -8.50
N SER A 479 -23.06 -1.90 -9.02
CA SER A 479 -24.16 -2.74 -8.53
C SER A 479 -23.63 -3.83 -7.62
N HIS A 480 -24.42 -4.21 -6.62
CA HIS A 480 -24.05 -5.24 -5.64
C HIS A 480 -25.21 -6.23 -5.44
N ASP A 481 -24.88 -7.45 -5.03
CA ASP A 481 -25.85 -8.44 -4.57
C ASP A 481 -26.25 -8.23 -3.09
N GLN A 482 -27.03 -9.16 -2.52
CA GLN A 482 -27.48 -9.09 -1.13
C GLN A 482 -26.43 -9.54 -0.10
N ASP A 483 -25.22 -9.87 -0.55
CA ASP A 483 -24.04 -10.03 0.28
C ASP A 483 -23.16 -8.77 0.27
N TYR A 484 -23.57 -7.70 -0.43
CA TYR A 484 -22.74 -6.53 -0.74
C TYR A 484 -21.50 -6.88 -1.56
N ARG A 485 -21.57 -7.92 -2.40
CA ARG A 485 -20.51 -8.22 -3.38
C ARG A 485 -20.81 -7.50 -4.68
N LEU A 486 -19.79 -6.92 -5.29
CA LEU A 486 -19.90 -6.13 -6.51
C LEU A 486 -20.23 -7.01 -7.72
N THR A 487 -21.39 -6.83 -8.32
CA THR A 487 -21.82 -7.65 -9.47
C THR A 487 -21.58 -6.97 -10.81
N HIS A 488 -21.45 -5.63 -10.81
CA HIS A 488 -21.36 -4.87 -12.06
C HIS A 488 -20.75 -3.49 -11.87
N ILE A 489 -19.86 -3.07 -12.79
CA ILE A 489 -19.34 -1.70 -12.92
C ILE A 489 -19.61 -1.22 -14.34
N ALA A 490 -20.31 -0.11 -14.50
CA ALA A 490 -20.47 0.52 -15.81
C ALA A 490 -20.19 2.02 -15.77
N ALA A 491 -19.22 2.46 -16.57
CA ALA A 491 -18.89 3.85 -16.85
C ALA A 491 -19.46 4.22 -18.23
N ILE A 492 -20.52 5.03 -18.24
CA ILE A 492 -21.28 5.37 -19.45
C ILE A 492 -21.34 6.88 -19.64
N GLY A 493 -20.83 7.36 -20.78
CA GLY A 493 -21.00 8.74 -21.25
C GLY A 493 -21.87 8.79 -22.50
N ASP A 494 -21.43 9.55 -23.50
CA ASP A 494 -22.04 9.58 -24.85
C ASP A 494 -21.99 8.21 -25.51
N GLN A 495 -20.96 7.43 -25.20
CA GLN A 495 -20.82 6.00 -25.49
C GLN A 495 -20.42 5.25 -24.21
N PRO A 496 -20.70 3.94 -24.10
CA PRO A 496 -20.14 3.11 -23.03
C PRO A 496 -18.61 3.09 -23.08
N ILE A 497 -17.95 3.42 -21.97
CA ILE A 497 -16.49 3.46 -21.85
C ILE A 497 -15.99 2.14 -21.25
N LEU A 498 -16.60 1.72 -20.15
CA LEU A 498 -16.28 0.47 -19.45
C LEU A 498 -17.59 -0.17 -18.99
N ASN A 499 -17.71 -1.48 -19.14
CA ASN A 499 -18.87 -2.22 -18.64
C ASN A 499 -18.47 -3.65 -18.25
N LEU A 500 -18.23 -3.86 -16.96
CA LEU A 500 -17.74 -5.11 -16.38
C LEU A 500 -18.84 -5.77 -15.55
N SER A 501 -19.09 -7.06 -15.78
CA SER A 501 -19.98 -7.90 -14.97
C SER A 501 -19.17 -9.00 -14.28
N TYR A 502 -19.50 -9.31 -13.03
CA TYR A 502 -18.74 -10.24 -12.20
C TYR A 502 -19.59 -11.43 -11.76
N GLY A 503 -19.04 -12.63 -11.90
CA GLY A 503 -19.59 -13.89 -11.41
C GLY A 503 -18.70 -14.46 -10.31
N TYR A 504 -19.31 -15.04 -9.27
CA TYR A 504 -18.61 -15.52 -8.08
C TYR A 504 -18.82 -17.02 -7.83
N ASP A 505 -17.81 -17.66 -7.25
CA ASP A 505 -18.00 -18.95 -6.59
C ASP A 505 -18.67 -18.81 -5.20
N LEU A 506 -18.88 -19.95 -4.54
CA LEU A 506 -19.47 -19.99 -3.20
C LEU A 506 -18.58 -19.32 -2.14
N ASN A 507 -17.26 -19.24 -2.32
CA ASN A 507 -16.37 -18.52 -1.38
C ASN A 507 -16.11 -17.06 -1.80
N SER A 508 -16.94 -16.53 -2.71
CA SER A 508 -16.85 -15.16 -3.22
C SER A 508 -15.52 -14.86 -3.93
N ASN A 509 -14.89 -15.86 -4.53
CA ASN A 509 -13.83 -15.60 -5.52
C ASN A 509 -14.47 -15.28 -6.87
N ILE A 510 -13.87 -14.38 -7.66
CA ILE A 510 -14.39 -14.00 -8.97
C ILE A 510 -14.07 -15.12 -9.96
N GLN A 511 -15.08 -15.86 -10.42
CA GLN A 511 -14.92 -16.90 -11.44
C GLN A 511 -15.04 -16.37 -12.87
N GLN A 512 -15.66 -15.20 -13.02
CA GLN A 512 -15.93 -14.63 -14.33
C GLN A 512 -15.92 -13.11 -14.24
N GLN A 513 -15.27 -12.47 -15.21
CA GLN A 513 -15.34 -11.04 -15.46
C GLN A 513 -15.65 -10.82 -16.94
N ASP A 514 -16.89 -10.43 -17.25
CA ASP A 514 -17.31 -10.15 -18.62
C ASP A 514 -17.18 -8.67 -18.94
N ASN A 515 -16.51 -8.34 -20.05
CA ASN A 515 -16.47 -7.00 -20.61
C ASN A 515 -17.56 -6.84 -21.67
N LEU A 516 -18.67 -6.21 -21.29
CA LEU A 516 -19.86 -6.06 -22.13
C LEU A 516 -19.70 -4.99 -23.23
N THR A 517 -18.66 -4.15 -23.20
CA THR A 517 -18.33 -3.24 -24.32
C THR A 517 -17.43 -3.92 -25.35
N GLN A 518 -16.58 -4.86 -24.91
CA GLN A 518 -15.63 -5.57 -25.76
C GLN A 518 -15.50 -7.03 -25.32
N VAL A 519 -16.39 -7.89 -25.82
CA VAL A 519 -16.53 -9.30 -25.41
C VAL A 519 -15.28 -10.17 -25.61
N THR A 520 -14.30 -9.72 -26.38
CA THR A 520 -13.00 -10.41 -26.50
C THR A 520 -12.24 -10.37 -25.17
N HIS A 521 -12.42 -9.31 -24.38
CA HIS A 521 -11.77 -9.12 -23.08
C HIS A 521 -12.47 -9.84 -21.92
N ASN A 522 -13.39 -10.76 -22.20
CA ASN A 522 -13.99 -11.58 -21.14
C ASN A 522 -12.93 -12.48 -20.52
N GLN A 523 -13.01 -12.66 -19.21
CA GLN A 523 -12.08 -13.49 -18.45
C GLN A 523 -12.80 -14.53 -17.61
N LEU A 524 -12.20 -15.72 -17.49
CA LEU A 524 -12.66 -16.83 -16.68
C LEU A 524 -11.55 -17.30 -15.75
N PHE A 525 -11.93 -17.64 -14.51
CA PHE A 525 -10.98 -17.98 -13.46
C PHE A 525 -11.38 -19.26 -12.73
N GLY A 526 -10.37 -20.06 -12.38
CA GLY A 526 -10.50 -21.26 -11.56
C GLY A 526 -9.59 -21.17 -10.34
N TYR A 527 -10.03 -21.75 -9.23
CA TYR A 527 -9.33 -21.68 -7.95
C TYR A 527 -9.17 -23.05 -7.33
N ASP A 528 -8.03 -23.27 -6.69
CA ASP A 528 -7.76 -24.47 -5.92
C ASP A 528 -8.53 -24.47 -4.56
N PRO A 529 -8.42 -25.52 -3.74
CA PRO A 529 -9.08 -25.59 -2.43
C PRO A 529 -8.68 -24.54 -1.39
N LEU A 530 -7.56 -23.85 -1.60
CA LEU A 530 -7.05 -22.76 -0.75
C LEU A 530 -7.37 -21.37 -1.35
N ASP A 531 -8.24 -21.34 -2.36
CA ASP A 531 -8.63 -20.15 -3.11
C ASP A 531 -7.48 -19.46 -3.84
N ARG A 532 -6.41 -20.18 -4.16
CA ARG A 532 -5.32 -19.70 -5.03
C ARG A 532 -5.74 -19.85 -6.49
N LEU A 533 -5.37 -18.89 -7.33
CA LEU A 533 -5.72 -18.90 -8.75
C LEU A 533 -5.04 -20.06 -9.47
N GLU A 534 -5.79 -21.08 -9.87
CA GLU A 534 -5.28 -22.29 -10.54
C GLU A 534 -5.42 -22.20 -12.06
N GLN A 535 -6.38 -21.41 -12.55
CA GLN A 535 -6.61 -21.20 -13.97
C GLN A 535 -7.05 -19.76 -14.24
N ALA A 536 -6.59 -19.20 -15.35
CA ALA A 536 -7.13 -17.98 -15.94
C ALA A 536 -7.24 -18.13 -17.46
N ASP A 537 -8.29 -17.59 -18.05
CA ASP A 537 -8.50 -17.52 -19.50
C ASP A 537 -8.98 -16.11 -19.84
N GLY A 538 -8.42 -15.53 -20.91
CA GLY A 538 -8.73 -14.18 -21.36
C GLY A 538 -7.92 -13.80 -22.60
N ASP A 539 -7.85 -12.51 -22.90
CA ASP A 539 -7.12 -12.02 -24.08
C ASP A 539 -5.60 -12.28 -24.03
N TYR A 540 -5.04 -12.52 -22.85
CA TYR A 540 -3.65 -12.98 -22.67
C TYR A 540 -3.46 -14.48 -22.98
N GLY A 541 -4.52 -15.22 -23.30
CA GLY A 541 -4.53 -16.68 -23.49
C GLY A 541 -4.88 -17.44 -22.22
N GLN A 542 -4.88 -18.76 -22.31
CA GLN A 542 -5.11 -19.64 -21.16
C GLN A 542 -3.83 -19.81 -20.35
N GLN A 543 -3.93 -19.59 -19.04
CA GLN A 543 -2.89 -19.79 -18.04
C GLN A 543 -3.35 -20.87 -17.05
N GLN A 544 -2.51 -21.86 -16.79
CA GLN A 544 -2.72 -22.88 -15.76
C GLN A 544 -1.58 -22.80 -14.75
N PHE A 545 -1.90 -22.61 -13.49
CA PHE A 545 -0.93 -22.40 -12.41
C PHE A 545 -0.86 -23.65 -11.53
N SER A 546 0.35 -24.07 -11.18
CA SER A 546 0.59 -25.08 -10.16
C SER A 546 1.35 -24.48 -8.99
N TYR A 547 1.05 -24.94 -7.78
CA TYR A 547 1.67 -24.45 -6.55
C TYR A 547 2.17 -25.60 -5.68
N ASP A 548 3.19 -25.33 -4.88
CA ASP A 548 3.54 -26.16 -3.74
C ASP A 548 2.58 -25.89 -2.54
N PRO A 549 2.71 -26.64 -1.42
CA PRO A 549 1.86 -26.45 -0.25
C PRO A 549 1.90 -25.06 0.41
N VAL A 550 2.95 -24.25 0.22
CA VAL A 550 3.05 -22.91 0.83
C VAL A 550 2.74 -21.78 -0.15
N GLY A 551 2.29 -22.11 -1.37
CA GLY A 551 1.87 -21.12 -2.37
C GLY A 551 3.00 -20.62 -3.28
N ASN A 552 4.19 -21.23 -3.23
CA ASN A 552 5.15 -21.01 -4.28
C ASN A 552 4.60 -21.60 -5.57
N ARG A 553 4.52 -20.78 -6.62
CA ARG A 553 4.16 -21.23 -7.95
C ARG A 553 5.27 -22.14 -8.49
N THR A 554 4.97 -23.37 -8.85
CA THR A 554 5.95 -24.34 -9.37
C THR A 554 5.95 -24.44 -10.88
N GLN A 555 4.82 -24.11 -11.53
CA GLN A 555 4.70 -24.14 -12.99
C GLN A 555 3.59 -23.20 -13.46
N VAL A 556 3.78 -22.60 -14.64
CA VAL A 556 2.68 -22.00 -15.42
C VAL A 556 2.68 -22.58 -16.83
N GLN A 557 1.51 -23.02 -17.29
CA GLN A 557 1.31 -23.38 -18.70
C GLN A 557 0.48 -22.30 -19.37
N PHE A 558 1.07 -21.66 -20.37
CA PHE A 558 0.41 -20.70 -21.23
C PHE A 558 -0.02 -21.39 -22.52
N SER A 559 -1.22 -21.08 -23.02
CA SER A 559 -1.62 -21.49 -24.36
C SER A 559 -2.46 -20.42 -25.05
N LYS A 560 -2.10 -20.11 -26.30
CA LYS A 560 -2.78 -19.13 -27.15
C LYS A 560 -2.52 -19.46 -28.62
N ASP A 561 -3.56 -19.40 -29.46
CA ASP A 561 -3.46 -19.59 -30.91
C ASP A 561 -2.70 -20.87 -31.35
N ASN A 562 -2.98 -22.01 -30.69
CA ASN A 562 -2.30 -23.32 -30.87
C ASN A 562 -0.81 -23.36 -30.48
N ASN A 563 -0.28 -22.32 -29.86
CA ASN A 563 1.03 -22.32 -29.23
C ASN A 563 0.87 -22.58 -27.73
N SER A 564 1.81 -23.31 -27.14
CA SER A 564 1.89 -23.44 -25.69
C SER A 564 3.32 -23.22 -25.22
N ILE A 565 3.45 -22.60 -24.05
CA ILE A 565 4.71 -22.37 -23.34
C ILE A 565 4.51 -22.92 -21.93
N THR A 566 5.54 -23.54 -21.39
CA THR A 566 5.58 -23.94 -19.99
C THR A 566 6.73 -23.20 -19.32
N GLU A 567 6.44 -22.54 -18.21
CA GLU A 567 7.42 -21.95 -17.30
C GLU A 567 7.50 -22.82 -16.05
N ASP A 568 8.66 -23.36 -15.74
CA ASP A 568 8.93 -24.16 -14.54
C ASP A 568 9.70 -23.30 -13.53
N TYR A 569 9.22 -23.22 -12.28
CA TYR A 569 9.76 -22.34 -11.26
C TYR A 569 10.55 -23.15 -10.24
N HIS A 570 11.82 -22.81 -10.05
CA HIS A 570 12.75 -23.54 -9.21
C HIS A 570 13.12 -22.75 -7.95
N TYR A 571 12.81 -23.32 -6.80
CA TYR A 571 13.03 -22.71 -5.49
C TYR A 571 14.17 -23.38 -4.76
N SER A 572 14.79 -22.61 -3.86
CA SER A 572 15.71 -23.15 -2.86
C SER A 572 15.07 -24.32 -2.09
N THR A 573 15.82 -25.41 -1.92
CA THR A 573 15.32 -26.56 -1.12
C THR A 573 15.13 -26.25 0.36
N THR A 574 15.65 -25.12 0.85
CA THR A 574 15.65 -24.74 2.28
C THR A 574 14.90 -23.44 2.57
N SER A 575 14.31 -22.79 1.57
CA SER A 575 13.62 -21.50 1.70
C SER A 575 12.62 -21.29 0.56
N ASN A 576 11.77 -20.26 0.67
CA ASN A 576 10.80 -19.85 -0.35
C ASN A 576 11.42 -18.94 -1.44
N GLN A 577 12.75 -18.89 -1.52
CA GLN A 577 13.49 -18.06 -2.46
C GLN A 577 13.51 -18.70 -3.86
N LEU A 578 12.98 -17.98 -4.86
CA LEU A 578 13.03 -18.38 -6.26
C LEU A 578 14.45 -18.20 -6.80
N GLN A 579 15.01 -19.25 -7.42
CA GLN A 579 16.36 -19.24 -7.99
C GLN A 579 16.31 -19.02 -9.49
N ASP A 580 15.37 -19.66 -10.17
CA ASP A 580 15.21 -19.52 -11.61
C ASP A 580 13.80 -19.89 -12.07
N VAL A 581 13.45 -19.40 -13.26
CA VAL A 581 12.26 -19.78 -14.03
C VAL A 581 12.76 -20.28 -15.37
N ASP A 582 12.44 -21.52 -15.72
CA ASP A 582 12.84 -22.14 -16.98
C ASP A 582 11.69 -22.21 -17.97
N THR A 583 11.88 -21.64 -19.15
CA THR A 583 10.80 -21.52 -20.16
C THR A 583 11.01 -22.50 -21.30
N THR A 584 10.07 -23.44 -21.46
CA THR A 584 10.05 -24.43 -22.54
C THR A 584 8.90 -24.15 -23.52
N PRO A 585 9.16 -23.69 -24.75
CA PRO A 585 8.13 -23.56 -25.76
C PRO A 585 7.75 -24.93 -26.34
N THR A 586 6.45 -25.21 -26.41
CA THR A 586 5.89 -26.34 -27.16
C THR A 586 5.08 -25.79 -28.33
N ILE A 587 5.76 -25.51 -29.44
CA ILE A 587 5.13 -24.94 -30.64
C ILE A 587 5.12 -25.97 -31.76
N GLN A 588 3.97 -26.11 -32.45
CA GLN A 588 3.90 -26.92 -33.66
C GLN A 588 4.74 -26.27 -34.75
N PRO A 589 5.63 -27.02 -35.44
CA PRO A 589 6.37 -26.48 -36.56
C PRO A 589 5.42 -25.92 -37.62
N ILE A 590 5.71 -24.73 -38.12
CA ILE A 590 4.97 -24.16 -39.27
C ILE A 590 5.49 -24.89 -40.49
N ILE A 591 4.65 -25.67 -41.19
CA ILE A 591 5.05 -26.46 -42.36
C ILE A 591 4.36 -25.90 -43.61
N ALA A 592 5.15 -25.63 -44.65
CA ALA A 592 4.68 -25.39 -46.01
C ALA A 592 5.09 -26.58 -46.88
N ASP A 593 4.12 -27.17 -47.57
CA ASP A 593 4.26 -28.39 -48.38
C ASP A 593 3.42 -28.30 -49.67
N ASP A 594 3.70 -29.15 -50.66
CA ASP A 594 2.94 -29.28 -51.91
C ASP A 594 1.57 -29.93 -51.63
N GLN A 595 0.51 -29.12 -51.59
CA GLN A 595 -0.85 -29.59 -51.31
C GLN A 595 -1.64 -30.02 -52.55
N ASP A 596 -1.07 -30.06 -53.77
CA ASP A 596 -1.84 -30.45 -54.97
C ASP A 596 -1.17 -31.56 -55.80
N PRO A 597 -1.67 -32.81 -55.74
CA PRO A 597 -1.17 -33.90 -56.56
C PRO A 597 -1.52 -33.79 -58.06
N SER A 598 -2.07 -32.68 -58.57
CA SER A 598 -2.68 -32.67 -59.91
C SER A 598 -2.47 -31.47 -60.85
N SER A 599 -1.76 -30.38 -60.50
CA SER A 599 -1.49 -29.34 -61.51
C SER A 599 -0.12 -28.67 -61.43
N HIS A 600 0.73 -29.01 -62.41
CA HIS A 600 1.96 -28.29 -62.74
C HIS A 600 1.63 -27.02 -63.54
N THR A 601 1.15 -25.95 -62.90
CA THR A 601 1.30 -24.57 -63.40
C THR A 601 1.04 -23.57 -62.27
N ASP A 602 2.09 -22.87 -61.85
CA ASP A 602 2.17 -21.51 -61.30
C ASP A 602 1.03 -21.04 -60.35
N GLY A 603 1.34 -20.91 -59.05
CA GLY A 603 0.58 -20.03 -58.12
C GLY A 603 0.39 -20.54 -56.69
N ASP A 604 0.94 -19.78 -55.72
CA ASP A 604 0.65 -19.74 -54.27
C ASP A 604 0.81 -21.01 -53.42
N TRP A 605 1.98 -21.14 -52.79
CA TRP A 605 2.29 -22.14 -51.75
C TRP A 605 1.87 -21.58 -50.39
N ARG A 606 0.80 -22.10 -49.77
CA ARG A 606 0.27 -21.62 -48.48
C ARG A 606 0.45 -22.65 -47.35
N THR A 607 0.51 -22.14 -46.12
CA THR A 607 0.71 -22.87 -44.86
C THR A 607 -0.30 -24.02 -44.67
N SER A 608 0.17 -25.18 -44.19
CA SER A 608 -0.70 -26.33 -43.91
C SER A 608 -0.43 -26.95 -42.54
N SER A 609 -1.48 -27.45 -41.88
CA SER A 609 -1.45 -28.08 -40.57
C SER A 609 -1.75 -29.58 -40.64
N MET A 610 -0.82 -30.42 -41.13
CA MET A 610 -1.01 -31.90 -41.12
C MET A 610 0.26 -32.73 -40.86
N ARG A 611 0.04 -33.91 -40.25
CA ARG A 611 1.00 -34.99 -39.90
C ARG A 611 1.25 -35.96 -41.09
N PRO A 612 2.34 -36.77 -41.07
CA PRO A 612 2.90 -37.50 -42.23
C PRO A 612 2.05 -38.73 -42.63
N PRO A 613 1.97 -39.07 -43.95
CA PRO A 613 3.09 -39.68 -44.67
C PRO A 613 3.37 -39.02 -46.04
N TYR A 614 4.54 -38.38 -46.16
CA TYR A 614 5.01 -37.75 -47.39
C TYR A 614 5.60 -38.79 -48.35
N ALA A 615 4.77 -39.32 -49.24
CA ALA A 615 5.21 -40.18 -50.33
C ALA A 615 4.41 -39.89 -51.61
N GLY A 616 4.90 -38.93 -52.39
CA GLY A 616 4.52 -38.81 -53.80
C GLY A 616 4.53 -37.36 -54.30
N HIS A 617 5.47 -37.06 -55.18
CA HIS A 617 5.58 -35.87 -56.06
C HIS A 617 6.50 -34.74 -55.57
N SER A 618 7.78 -34.89 -55.90
CA SER A 618 8.83 -33.87 -55.79
C SER A 618 8.88 -33.00 -57.05
N GLN A 619 8.81 -31.68 -56.94
CA GLN A 619 9.15 -30.77 -58.04
C GLN A 619 10.67 -30.54 -58.10
N TYR A 620 11.26 -30.59 -59.31
CA TYR A 620 12.71 -30.46 -59.51
C TYR A 620 13.05 -29.57 -60.71
N SER A 621 14.08 -28.73 -60.58
CA SER A 621 14.53 -27.83 -61.65
C SER A 621 15.98 -28.11 -62.05
N TRP A 622 16.19 -28.22 -63.37
CA TRP A 622 17.50 -28.29 -64.04
C TRP A 622 17.94 -26.96 -64.66
N ASP A 623 17.04 -25.99 -64.81
CA ASP A 623 17.19 -24.77 -65.61
C ASP A 623 17.44 -23.49 -64.78
N GLY A 624 17.56 -23.62 -63.46
CA GLY A 624 17.74 -22.48 -62.56
C GLY A 624 16.44 -21.75 -62.20
N SER A 625 15.28 -22.38 -62.44
CA SER A 625 13.99 -21.92 -61.92
C SER A 625 14.03 -21.77 -60.40
N VAL A 626 13.29 -20.78 -59.89
CA VAL A 626 13.22 -20.43 -58.46
C VAL A 626 11.93 -20.99 -57.88
N PHE A 627 12.03 -21.76 -56.80
CA PHE A 627 10.89 -22.17 -55.98
C PHE A 627 10.67 -21.13 -54.89
N THR A 628 9.41 -20.77 -54.59
CA THR A 628 9.08 -19.72 -53.62
C THR A 628 8.06 -20.25 -52.62
N TRP A 629 8.33 -20.08 -51.32
CA TRP A 629 7.34 -20.31 -50.25
C TRP A 629 7.04 -19.00 -49.54
N GLU A 630 5.78 -18.86 -49.13
CA GLU A 630 5.27 -17.80 -48.28
C GLU A 630 4.86 -18.42 -46.94
N LEU A 631 5.52 -18.02 -45.85
CA LEU A 631 5.22 -18.50 -44.51
C LEU A 631 4.85 -17.32 -43.61
N ASP A 632 3.72 -17.43 -42.91
CA ASP A 632 3.35 -16.47 -41.87
C ASP A 632 4.10 -16.83 -40.59
N VAL A 633 4.95 -15.91 -40.14
CA VAL A 633 5.66 -15.97 -38.86
C VAL A 633 4.75 -15.34 -37.79
N PRO A 634 4.18 -16.12 -36.85
CA PRO A 634 3.15 -15.64 -35.94
C PRO A 634 3.72 -14.74 -34.84
N ASN A 635 4.94 -15.03 -34.37
CA ASN A 635 5.57 -14.38 -33.23
C ASN A 635 7.00 -13.96 -33.55
N TYR A 636 7.45 -12.87 -32.91
CA TYR A 636 8.86 -12.47 -32.90
C TYR A 636 9.69 -13.55 -32.18
N GLY A 637 10.75 -14.05 -32.81
CA GLY A 637 11.53 -15.14 -32.21
C GLY A 637 12.69 -15.66 -33.08
N GLU A 638 13.52 -16.52 -32.49
CA GLU A 638 14.47 -17.33 -33.26
C GLU A 638 13.78 -18.59 -33.77
N TYR A 639 13.83 -18.81 -35.08
CA TYR A 639 13.31 -20.01 -35.71
C TYR A 639 14.44 -20.80 -36.38
N GLU A 640 14.50 -22.09 -36.11
CA GLU A 640 15.27 -23.00 -36.93
C GLU A 640 14.49 -23.27 -38.23
N VAL A 641 15.08 -22.87 -39.36
CA VAL A 641 14.50 -23.12 -40.67
C VAL A 641 15.06 -24.43 -41.19
N GLN A 642 14.18 -25.35 -41.56
CA GLN A 642 14.55 -26.65 -42.07
C GLN A 642 13.87 -26.93 -43.41
N ALA A 643 14.59 -27.61 -44.30
CA ALA A 643 14.05 -28.06 -45.58
C ALA A 643 14.09 -29.58 -45.69
N TRP A 644 13.08 -30.13 -46.35
CA TRP A 644 13.04 -31.52 -46.77
C TRP A 644 13.25 -31.60 -48.27
N TRP A 645 14.03 -32.60 -48.70
CA TRP A 645 14.16 -32.97 -50.11
C TRP A 645 14.29 -34.48 -50.26
N THR A 646 13.78 -35.00 -51.37
CA THR A 646 13.84 -36.42 -51.69
C THR A 646 15.26 -36.84 -52.10
N ALA A 647 15.72 -37.97 -51.55
CA ALA A 647 17.04 -38.54 -51.82
C ALA A 647 17.19 -38.96 -53.29
N TYR A 648 18.15 -38.35 -53.99
CA TYR A 648 18.47 -38.70 -55.37
C TYR A 648 19.94 -38.40 -55.70
N SER A 649 20.61 -39.30 -56.43
CA SER A 649 22.04 -39.17 -56.75
C SER A 649 22.35 -38.06 -57.75
N GLY A 650 21.35 -37.54 -58.46
CA GLY A 650 21.51 -36.45 -59.43
C GLY A 650 21.39 -35.04 -58.85
N ARG A 651 21.09 -34.89 -57.54
CA ARG A 651 20.81 -33.59 -56.91
C ARG A 651 21.98 -32.61 -57.02
N THR A 652 21.65 -31.33 -56.96
CA THR A 652 22.65 -30.26 -56.99
C THR A 652 23.58 -30.33 -55.78
N ASN A 653 24.86 -30.02 -56.02
CA ASN A 653 25.83 -29.80 -54.95
C ASN A 653 25.72 -28.40 -54.32
N ALA A 654 24.91 -27.50 -54.88
CA ALA A 654 24.73 -26.14 -54.39
C ALA A 654 23.32 -25.59 -54.71
N ALA A 655 22.37 -25.80 -53.80
CA ALA A 655 21.09 -25.10 -53.77
C ALA A 655 21.22 -23.84 -52.91
N GLU A 656 20.88 -22.68 -53.47
CA GLU A 656 20.81 -21.40 -52.76
C GLU A 656 19.41 -21.23 -52.18
N TYR A 657 19.32 -21.15 -50.85
CA TYR A 657 18.13 -20.77 -50.10
C TYR A 657 18.26 -19.30 -49.73
N ARG A 658 17.29 -18.47 -50.13
CA ARG A 658 17.23 -17.04 -49.86
C ARG A 658 16.00 -16.74 -49.02
N PHE A 659 16.22 -16.17 -47.85
CA PHE A 659 15.19 -15.79 -46.88
C PHE A 659 15.00 -14.28 -46.96
N THR A 660 13.78 -13.80 -47.17
CA THR A 660 13.46 -12.39 -47.25
C THR A 660 12.37 -12.06 -46.24
N SER A 661 12.70 -11.19 -45.28
CA SER A 661 11.80 -10.66 -44.26
C SER A 661 11.92 -9.13 -44.17
N THR A 662 11.11 -8.51 -43.31
CA THR A 662 11.23 -7.08 -42.96
C THR A 662 12.60 -6.70 -42.39
N ALA A 663 13.29 -7.65 -41.73
CA ALA A 663 14.63 -7.45 -41.15
C ALA A 663 15.79 -7.58 -42.16
N GLY A 664 15.51 -7.94 -43.42
CA GLY A 664 16.50 -8.04 -44.49
C GLY A 664 16.56 -9.40 -45.19
N GLU A 665 17.53 -9.56 -46.11
CA GLU A 665 17.71 -10.76 -46.92
C GLU A 665 18.93 -11.57 -46.45
N GLN A 666 18.76 -12.89 -46.28
CA GLN A 666 19.85 -13.82 -45.98
C GLN A 666 19.92 -14.92 -47.04
N ARG A 667 21.13 -15.47 -47.29
CA ARG A 667 21.36 -16.51 -48.29
C ARG A 667 22.24 -17.64 -47.76
N ILE A 668 21.86 -18.87 -48.05
CA ILE A 668 22.56 -20.08 -47.61
C ILE A 668 22.71 -21.03 -48.80
N LEU A 669 23.91 -21.60 -48.96
CA LEU A 669 24.17 -22.65 -49.93
C LEU A 669 24.20 -24.00 -49.22
N LYS A 670 23.38 -24.95 -49.69
CA LYS A 670 23.32 -26.32 -49.16
C LYS A 670 23.48 -27.33 -50.30
N SER A 671 24.24 -28.40 -50.04
CA SER A 671 24.33 -29.54 -50.96
C SER A 671 23.14 -30.47 -50.73
N GLN A 672 22.35 -30.74 -51.77
CA GLN A 672 21.22 -31.68 -51.71
C GLN A 672 21.62 -33.11 -52.12
N ARG A 673 22.89 -33.35 -52.48
CA ARG A 673 23.43 -34.69 -52.84
C ARG A 673 23.51 -35.66 -51.67
N ILE A 674 23.56 -35.12 -50.46
CA ILE A 674 23.67 -35.85 -49.22
C ILE A 674 22.38 -35.59 -48.43
N ASP A 675 22.06 -36.51 -47.52
CA ASP A 675 21.03 -36.28 -46.50
C ASP A 675 19.58 -36.08 -47.00
N GLY A 676 19.23 -36.64 -48.17
CA GLY A 676 17.84 -36.65 -48.63
C GLY A 676 16.96 -37.66 -47.89
N GLY A 677 15.65 -37.40 -47.82
CA GLY A 677 14.68 -38.23 -47.09
C GLY A 677 14.63 -37.96 -45.57
N GLN A 678 15.14 -36.81 -45.13
CA GLN A 678 15.08 -36.32 -43.75
C GLN A 678 15.00 -34.78 -43.74
N TRP A 679 14.62 -34.20 -42.59
CA TRP A 679 14.66 -32.75 -42.39
C TRP A 679 16.11 -32.30 -42.23
N ASN A 680 16.49 -31.27 -42.97
CA ASN A 680 17.84 -30.73 -42.95
C ASN A 680 17.83 -29.28 -42.48
N SER A 681 18.67 -28.98 -41.49
CA SER A 681 18.83 -27.63 -40.98
C SER A 681 19.46 -26.69 -42.01
N LEU A 682 18.80 -25.56 -42.24
CA LEU A 682 19.34 -24.44 -43.01
C LEU A 682 19.98 -23.39 -42.10
N GLY A 683 19.64 -23.36 -40.82
CA GLY A 683 20.19 -22.46 -39.82
C GLY A 683 19.10 -21.91 -38.90
N THR A 684 19.53 -21.24 -37.83
CA THR A 684 18.66 -20.48 -36.94
C THR A 684 18.62 -19.03 -37.40
N HIS A 685 17.41 -18.48 -37.49
CA HIS A 685 17.17 -17.14 -38.00
C HIS A 685 16.24 -16.37 -37.05
N PHE A 686 16.59 -15.13 -36.74
CA PHE A 686 15.68 -14.20 -36.09
C PHE A 686 14.63 -13.74 -37.10
N LEU A 687 13.37 -13.98 -36.78
CA LEU A 687 12.25 -13.60 -37.62
C LEU A 687 11.29 -12.69 -36.85
N GLU A 688 10.89 -11.61 -37.51
CA GLU A 688 9.83 -10.74 -37.03
C GLU A 688 8.45 -11.31 -37.34
N LYS A 689 7.45 -10.90 -36.56
CA LYS A 689 6.05 -11.19 -36.88
C LYS A 689 5.72 -10.63 -38.26
N GLY A 690 5.22 -11.48 -39.16
CA GLY A 690 4.90 -11.11 -40.53
C GLY A 690 5.23 -12.21 -41.53
N THR A 691 5.23 -11.85 -42.81
CA THR A 691 5.42 -12.82 -43.89
C THR A 691 6.91 -13.03 -44.20
N LEU A 692 7.36 -14.28 -44.09
CA LEU A 692 8.68 -14.73 -44.54
C LEU A 692 8.57 -15.34 -45.94
N TRP A 693 9.37 -14.82 -46.87
CA TRP A 693 9.54 -15.39 -48.19
C TRP A 693 10.81 -16.23 -48.26
N ILE A 694 10.69 -17.47 -48.74
CA ILE A 694 11.85 -18.34 -48.96
C ILE A 694 11.93 -18.69 -50.43
N HIS A 695 13.06 -18.37 -51.06
CA HIS A 695 13.34 -18.66 -52.45
C HIS A 695 14.44 -19.71 -52.54
N VAL A 696 14.25 -20.75 -53.35
CA VAL A 696 15.25 -21.79 -53.58
C VAL A 696 15.62 -21.87 -55.04
N GLN A 697 16.91 -21.74 -55.33
CA GLN A 697 17.44 -21.75 -56.69
C GLN A 697 18.65 -22.68 -56.82
N ASN A 698 18.74 -23.39 -57.94
CA ASN A 698 19.92 -24.16 -58.27
C ASN A 698 21.09 -23.25 -58.70
N LYS A 699 22.24 -23.37 -58.03
CA LYS A 699 23.50 -22.66 -58.38
C LYS A 699 24.65 -23.62 -58.72
N GLY A 700 24.40 -24.93 -58.69
CA GLY A 700 25.41 -25.98 -58.83
C GLY A 700 25.18 -26.90 -60.02
N ILE A 701 25.81 -28.08 -59.98
CA ILE A 701 25.68 -29.14 -60.99
C ILE A 701 24.74 -30.23 -60.46
N GLY A 702 23.63 -30.47 -61.15
CA GLY A 702 22.57 -31.41 -60.76
C GLY A 702 21.21 -30.71 -60.75
N ASP A 703 20.18 -31.34 -60.21
CA ASP A 703 18.84 -30.75 -60.04
C ASP A 703 18.56 -30.30 -58.60
N THR A 704 17.87 -29.17 -58.43
CA THR A 704 17.40 -28.71 -57.12
C THR A 704 15.98 -29.20 -56.88
N ASN A 705 15.70 -29.62 -55.64
CA ASN A 705 14.39 -30.05 -55.18
C ASN A 705 13.94 -29.30 -53.92
N ALA A 706 12.64 -29.17 -53.80
CA ALA A 706 11.93 -28.27 -52.94
C ALA A 706 10.62 -28.97 -52.52
N ASP A 707 10.70 -29.94 -51.60
CA ASP A 707 9.50 -30.71 -51.18
C ASP A 707 8.73 -29.94 -50.11
N ALA A 708 9.35 -29.73 -48.95
CA ALA A 708 8.71 -29.01 -47.85
C ALA A 708 9.70 -28.11 -47.11
N ILE A 709 9.18 -27.02 -46.55
CA ILE A 709 9.91 -26.17 -45.60
C ILE A 709 9.15 -26.14 -44.28
N ARG A 710 9.89 -26.20 -43.17
CA ARG A 710 9.32 -25.93 -41.86
C ARG A 710 10.10 -24.90 -41.05
N LEU A 711 9.38 -24.14 -40.26
CA LEU A 711 9.91 -23.29 -39.19
C LEU A 711 9.66 -24.00 -37.86
N VAL A 712 10.72 -24.30 -37.14
CA VAL A 712 10.65 -24.77 -35.76
C VAL A 712 11.05 -23.60 -34.89
N LEU A 713 10.17 -23.13 -33.99
CA LEU A 713 10.57 -22.07 -33.08
C LEU A 713 11.65 -22.62 -32.14
N ALA A 714 12.83 -22.02 -32.20
CA ALA A 714 13.95 -22.32 -31.31
C ALA A 714 13.87 -21.47 -30.03
N LYS A 715 13.34 -20.23 -30.11
CA LYS A 715 13.20 -19.31 -28.99
C LYS A 715 12.05 -18.31 -29.20
N ASN A 716 11.09 -18.22 -28.27
CA ASN A 716 10.01 -17.23 -28.32
C ASN A 716 10.41 -15.99 -27.55
N LEU A 717 10.44 -14.82 -28.20
CA LEU A 717 10.84 -13.55 -27.58
C LEU A 717 9.62 -12.77 -27.03
N GLN A 718 8.43 -13.38 -27.00
CA GLN A 718 7.25 -12.87 -26.29
C GLN A 718 6.89 -13.68 -25.04
N ALA A 719 7.58 -14.81 -24.81
CA ALA A 719 7.59 -15.52 -23.53
C ALA A 719 8.73 -14.95 -22.68
N ILE A 720 8.66 -15.09 -21.36
CA ILE A 720 9.81 -14.79 -20.48
C ILE A 720 10.93 -15.75 -20.92
N ASP A 721 12.12 -15.29 -21.35
CA ASP A 721 13.27 -16.21 -21.43
C ASP A 721 13.56 -16.74 -20.03
N SER A 722 14.24 -17.89 -19.93
CA SER A 722 14.64 -18.39 -18.62
C SER A 722 15.23 -17.27 -17.76
N GLN A 723 14.62 -17.02 -16.60
CA GLN A 723 15.01 -15.96 -15.68
C GLN A 723 15.86 -16.56 -14.56
N THR A 724 17.00 -15.97 -14.23
CA THR A 724 17.81 -16.41 -13.08
C THR A 724 17.90 -15.29 -12.05
N LEU A 725 17.71 -15.62 -10.78
CA LEU A 725 17.72 -14.69 -9.66
C LEU A 725 18.83 -15.02 -8.67
N ILE A 726 19.54 -13.99 -8.21
CA ILE A 726 20.51 -14.09 -7.12
C ILE A 726 19.99 -13.26 -5.96
N LEU A 727 19.96 -13.86 -4.77
CA LEU A 727 19.49 -13.21 -3.55
C LEU A 727 20.63 -13.00 -2.56
N ASN A 728 20.54 -11.96 -1.74
CA ASN A 728 21.44 -11.74 -0.61
C ASN A 728 21.03 -12.58 0.62
N SER A 729 21.80 -12.50 1.70
CA SER A 729 21.55 -13.27 2.93
C SER A 729 20.26 -12.90 3.68
N ASN A 730 19.66 -11.75 3.39
CA ASN A 730 18.38 -11.32 3.94
C ASN A 730 17.20 -11.62 2.99
N GLY A 731 17.46 -12.36 1.90
CA GLY A 731 16.42 -12.82 0.98
C GLY A 731 15.91 -11.76 0.01
N ASN A 732 16.70 -10.71 -0.29
CA ASN A 732 16.34 -9.77 -1.37
C ASN A 732 17.02 -10.18 -2.68
N THR A 733 16.31 -10.07 -3.80
CA THR A 733 16.88 -10.20 -5.14
C THR A 733 17.85 -9.06 -5.42
N ILE A 734 19.13 -9.39 -5.65
CA ILE A 734 20.21 -8.45 -6.01
C ILE A 734 20.60 -8.53 -7.49
N GLU A 735 20.29 -9.64 -8.16
CA GLU A 735 20.50 -9.78 -9.60
C GLU A 735 19.33 -10.58 -10.19
N SER A 736 18.85 -10.14 -11.35
CA SER A 736 17.88 -10.85 -12.19
C SER A 736 18.33 -10.79 -13.64
N LEU A 737 18.54 -11.94 -14.26
CA LEU A 737 18.91 -12.07 -15.67
C LEU A 737 17.70 -12.54 -16.46
N VAL A 738 17.25 -11.74 -17.44
CA VAL A 738 16.13 -12.07 -18.35
C VAL A 738 16.41 -11.49 -19.73
N ASP A 739 16.21 -12.26 -20.80
CA ASP A 739 16.37 -11.83 -22.21
C ASP A 739 17.72 -11.15 -22.54
N GLY A 740 18.82 -11.58 -21.92
CA GLY A 740 20.13 -10.94 -22.11
C GLY A 740 20.24 -9.54 -21.49
N LYS A 741 19.28 -9.16 -20.66
CA LYS A 741 19.32 -8.00 -19.77
C LYS A 741 19.61 -8.43 -18.34
N THR A 742 20.54 -7.77 -17.70
CA THR A 742 20.84 -7.96 -16.29
C THR A 742 20.28 -6.78 -15.50
N LEU A 743 19.32 -7.04 -14.62
CA LEU A 743 18.91 -6.14 -13.55
C LEU A 743 19.78 -6.40 -12.33
N THR A 744 20.54 -5.41 -11.88
CA THR A 744 21.28 -5.45 -10.62
C THR A 744 20.65 -4.47 -9.65
N THR A 745 20.38 -4.90 -8.42
CA THR A 745 19.74 -4.10 -7.37
C THR A 745 20.64 -4.00 -6.15
N ASP A 746 21.03 -2.78 -5.78
CA ASP A 746 21.68 -2.48 -4.52
C ASP A 746 20.65 -2.06 -3.47
N TYR A 747 20.87 -2.45 -2.22
CA TYR A 747 19.99 -2.12 -1.09
C TYR A 747 20.72 -1.25 -0.07
N ASN A 748 20.02 -0.23 0.41
CA ASN A 748 20.52 0.66 1.47
C ASN A 748 20.52 -0.02 2.86
N ALA A 749 21.01 0.68 3.88
CA ALA A 749 21.06 0.13 5.24
C ALA A 749 19.66 -0.22 5.78
N ALA A 750 18.64 0.56 5.41
CA ALA A 750 17.23 0.31 5.72
C ALA A 750 16.57 -0.84 4.91
N ASN A 751 17.34 -1.64 4.16
CA ASN A 751 16.87 -2.78 3.35
C ASN A 751 15.94 -2.41 2.19
N ARG A 752 16.08 -1.21 1.62
CA ARG A 752 15.31 -0.72 0.46
C ARG A 752 16.21 -0.60 -0.78
N PRO A 753 15.71 -0.91 -2.00
CA PRO A 753 16.47 -0.72 -3.23
C PRO A 753 16.98 0.72 -3.37
N SER A 754 18.29 0.96 -3.29
CA SER A 754 18.88 2.28 -3.50
C SER A 754 19.19 2.54 -4.96
N THR A 755 19.58 1.50 -5.69
CA THR A 755 19.99 1.59 -7.08
C THR A 755 19.51 0.37 -7.83
N VAL A 756 18.93 0.57 -9.01
CA VAL A 756 18.62 -0.49 -9.97
C VAL A 756 19.32 -0.17 -11.29
N SER A 757 20.24 -1.04 -11.68
CA SER A 757 20.98 -0.94 -12.95
C SER A 757 20.48 -1.99 -13.93
N ILE A 758 20.11 -1.54 -15.13
CA ILE A 758 19.66 -2.36 -16.23
C ILE A 758 20.78 -2.36 -17.28
N THR A 759 21.45 -3.50 -17.44
CA THR A 759 22.53 -3.66 -18.40
C THR A 759 22.09 -4.55 -19.55
N ASP A 760 22.16 -4.03 -20.77
CA ASP A 760 21.93 -4.77 -22.00
C ASP A 760 23.03 -4.49 -23.05
N TYR A 761 22.80 -4.90 -24.29
CA TYR A 761 23.77 -4.70 -25.38
C TYR A 761 23.98 -3.24 -25.81
N HIS A 762 23.11 -2.32 -25.38
CA HIS A 762 23.24 -0.86 -25.60
C HIS A 762 23.94 -0.14 -24.43
N GLY A 763 24.24 -0.85 -23.34
CA GLY A 763 24.93 -0.34 -22.16
C GLY A 763 24.08 -0.40 -20.89
N THR A 764 24.46 0.37 -19.86
CA THR A 764 23.80 0.34 -18.56
C THR A 764 23.00 1.62 -18.32
N LEU A 765 21.69 1.47 -18.10
CA LEU A 765 20.81 2.49 -17.54
C LEU A 765 20.73 2.29 -16.02
N THR A 766 20.92 3.34 -15.25
CA THR A 766 20.87 3.26 -13.78
C THR A 766 19.79 4.18 -13.22
N ALA A 767 18.88 3.62 -12.41
CA ALA A 767 17.94 4.36 -11.59
C ALA A 767 18.44 4.41 -10.15
N ASN A 768 18.54 5.61 -9.58
CA ASN A 768 18.86 5.82 -8.17
C ASN A 768 17.61 6.30 -7.43
N TYR A 769 17.37 5.76 -6.24
CA TYR A 769 16.20 6.03 -5.42
C TYR A 769 16.61 6.58 -4.06
N ARG A 770 15.81 7.53 -3.55
CA ARG A 770 15.90 7.98 -2.15
C ARG A 770 14.55 7.88 -1.47
N TYR A 771 14.58 7.63 -0.17
CA TYR A 771 13.42 7.36 0.66
C TYR A 771 13.38 8.31 1.86
N ASN A 772 12.18 8.73 2.25
CA ASN A 772 12.01 9.41 3.52
C ASN A 772 12.04 8.42 4.70
N ALA A 773 11.95 8.96 5.91
CA ALA A 773 11.91 8.19 7.15
C ALA A 773 10.75 7.19 7.27
N LEU A 774 9.66 7.41 6.53
CA LEU A 774 8.50 6.50 6.44
C LEU A 774 8.69 5.41 5.38
N GLY A 775 9.86 5.37 4.73
CA GLY A 775 10.16 4.43 3.66
C GLY A 775 9.49 4.71 2.33
N GLN A 776 8.88 5.88 2.15
CA GLN A 776 8.31 6.29 0.87
C GLN A 776 9.41 6.78 -0.05
N ARG A 777 9.44 6.32 -1.30
CA ARG A 777 10.34 6.80 -2.34
C ARG A 777 10.03 8.26 -2.64
N ILE A 778 10.92 9.17 -2.26
CA ILE A 778 10.75 10.61 -2.46
C ILE A 778 11.49 11.13 -3.69
N GLN A 779 12.44 10.37 -4.24
CA GLN A 779 13.19 10.77 -5.42
C GLN A 779 13.57 9.55 -6.28
N LYS A 780 13.56 9.76 -7.60
CA LYS A 780 14.13 8.88 -8.62
C LYS A 780 15.01 9.70 -9.56
N THR A 781 16.24 9.26 -9.81
CA THR A 781 17.15 9.87 -10.79
C THR A 781 17.63 8.82 -11.78
N LEU A 782 17.37 9.05 -13.07
CA LEU A 782 17.82 8.18 -14.15
C LEU A 782 19.18 8.66 -14.70
N THR A 783 20.11 7.73 -14.89
CA THR A 783 21.44 7.99 -15.50
C THR A 783 21.59 7.12 -16.74
N PRO A 784 21.65 7.71 -17.95
CA PRO A 784 21.69 6.95 -19.20
C PRO A 784 23.06 6.29 -19.47
N PRO A 785 23.13 5.31 -20.41
CA PRO A 785 24.38 4.67 -20.80
C PRO A 785 25.43 5.64 -21.34
N ALA A 786 26.70 5.43 -20.99
CA ALA A 786 27.81 6.23 -21.49
C ALA A 786 28.05 5.99 -23.00
N GLY A 787 27.76 6.99 -23.84
CA GLY A 787 28.22 7.03 -25.25
C GLY A 787 27.15 7.09 -26.35
N ASN A 788 25.86 7.26 -26.03
CA ASN A 788 24.78 7.35 -27.04
C ASN A 788 24.42 8.82 -27.33
N PRO A 789 24.53 9.35 -28.57
CA PRO A 789 24.06 10.71 -28.87
C PRO A 789 22.53 10.68 -29.05
N PRO A 790 21.71 11.57 -28.44
CA PRO A 790 22.01 12.86 -27.80
C PRO A 790 21.78 12.88 -26.27
N LEU A 791 21.90 11.75 -25.57
CA LEU A 791 21.72 11.72 -24.11
C LEU A 791 23.06 12.01 -23.41
N SER A 792 23.06 13.08 -22.60
CA SER A 792 24.20 13.52 -21.78
C SER A 792 24.76 12.38 -20.92
N THR A 793 26.09 12.25 -20.80
CA THR A 793 26.74 11.28 -19.89
C THR A 793 26.63 11.67 -18.41
N THR A 794 26.02 12.81 -18.12
CA THR A 794 25.69 13.30 -16.77
C THR A 794 24.19 13.48 -16.68
N ALA A 795 23.55 12.90 -15.65
CA ALA A 795 22.15 13.13 -15.34
C ALA A 795 21.90 14.65 -15.25
N THR A 796 20.85 15.10 -15.93
CA THR A 796 20.38 16.48 -15.86
C THR A 796 19.28 16.59 -14.81
N PRO A 797 18.94 17.81 -14.32
CA PRO A 797 17.76 17.99 -13.46
C PRO A 797 16.45 17.48 -14.10
N GLU A 798 16.40 17.34 -15.42
CA GLU A 798 15.25 16.79 -16.15
C GLU A 798 15.10 15.27 -16.01
N ASP A 799 16.16 14.58 -15.59
CA ASP A 799 16.19 13.13 -15.36
C ASP A 799 15.82 12.73 -13.92
N THR A 800 15.45 13.71 -13.09
CA THR A 800 15.07 13.51 -11.68
C THR A 800 13.58 13.79 -11.46
N THR A 801 12.92 12.93 -10.69
CA THR A 801 11.52 13.07 -10.27
C THR A 801 11.42 13.00 -8.75
N HIS A 802 10.74 13.97 -8.15
CA HIS A 802 10.34 13.99 -6.75
C HIS A 802 8.89 13.50 -6.59
N TYR A 803 8.65 12.73 -5.54
CA TYR A 803 7.36 12.10 -5.26
C TYR A 803 6.80 12.62 -3.93
N ILE A 804 5.57 13.10 -3.97
CA ILE A 804 4.89 13.67 -2.80
C ILE A 804 3.68 12.81 -2.44
N TYR A 805 3.57 12.50 -1.15
CA TYR A 805 2.52 11.64 -0.61
C TYR A 805 1.60 12.45 0.31
N ASN A 806 0.30 12.11 0.30
CA ASN A 806 -0.68 12.72 1.21
C ASN A 806 -0.63 12.08 2.60
N LEU A 807 -1.52 12.56 3.48
CA LEU A 807 -1.67 12.03 4.81
C LEU A 807 -2.06 10.56 4.83
N GLN A 808 -2.62 9.95 3.76
CA GLN A 808 -2.91 8.51 3.63
C GLN A 808 -1.72 7.69 3.13
N GLY A 809 -0.59 8.32 2.78
CA GLY A 809 0.55 7.65 2.16
C GLY A 809 0.36 7.34 0.69
N GLN A 810 -0.64 7.94 0.04
CA GLN A 810 -0.89 7.81 -1.39
C GLN A 810 -0.04 8.80 -2.16
N LEU A 811 0.51 8.37 -3.29
CA LEU A 811 1.23 9.24 -4.19
C LEU A 811 0.26 10.26 -4.80
N ILE A 812 0.43 11.54 -4.47
CA ILE A 812 -0.43 12.63 -4.96
C ILE A 812 0.26 13.50 -6.00
N SER A 813 1.59 13.50 -6.09
CA SER A 813 2.31 14.30 -7.08
C SER A 813 3.64 13.70 -7.50
N GLU A 814 3.92 13.77 -8.79
CA GLU A 814 5.23 13.56 -9.41
C GLU A 814 5.71 14.90 -9.99
N ILE A 815 6.86 15.39 -9.53
CA ILE A 815 7.33 16.76 -9.79
C ILE A 815 8.82 16.72 -10.13
N ARG A 816 9.28 17.38 -11.19
CA ARG A 816 10.73 17.53 -11.41
C ARG A 816 11.33 18.59 -10.48
N PRO A 817 12.63 18.54 -10.13
CA PRO A 817 13.27 19.55 -9.27
C PRO A 817 13.15 21.00 -9.77
N ASN A 818 13.08 21.21 -11.10
CA ASN A 818 12.83 22.54 -11.67
C ASN A 818 11.34 22.93 -11.68
N HIS A 819 10.47 22.17 -11.01
CA HIS A 819 9.01 22.32 -10.97
C HIS A 819 8.32 22.27 -12.36
N HIS A 820 9.03 21.82 -13.40
CA HIS A 820 8.47 21.55 -14.73
C HIS A 820 7.94 20.11 -14.79
N THR A 821 6.81 19.91 -15.49
CA THR A 821 5.98 18.68 -15.45
C THR A 821 5.36 18.41 -14.07
N GLN A 822 4.03 18.53 -13.99
CA GLN A 822 3.25 18.47 -12.75
C GLN A 822 2.11 17.47 -12.92
N LYS A 823 2.35 16.19 -12.62
CA LYS A 823 1.28 15.17 -12.62
C LYS A 823 0.73 15.02 -11.21
N HIS A 824 -0.54 15.35 -11.03
CA HIS A 824 -1.27 15.16 -9.78
C HIS A 824 -2.22 13.98 -9.90
N ILE A 825 -2.35 13.22 -8.83
CA ILE A 825 -3.30 12.11 -8.73
C ILE A 825 -4.32 12.46 -7.66
N ILE A 826 -5.60 12.33 -7.99
CA ILE A 826 -6.73 12.65 -7.12
C ILE A 826 -7.47 11.35 -6.81
N TYR A 827 -7.79 11.15 -5.52
CA TYR A 827 -8.40 9.92 -5.03
C TYR A 827 -9.81 10.15 -4.47
N LEU A 828 -10.67 9.13 -4.56
CA LEU A 828 -11.96 9.02 -3.91
C LEU A 828 -12.00 7.68 -3.16
N ASN A 829 -12.07 7.67 -1.83
CA ASN A 829 -12.01 6.43 -1.01
C ASN A 829 -10.84 5.52 -1.43
N ASP A 830 -9.65 6.11 -1.54
CA ASP A 830 -8.41 5.44 -1.96
C ASP A 830 -8.33 4.95 -3.41
N GLN A 831 -9.34 5.28 -4.22
CA GLN A 831 -9.40 4.97 -5.64
C GLN A 831 -8.92 6.15 -6.47
N PRO A 832 -7.93 5.99 -7.36
CA PRO A 832 -7.51 7.08 -8.24
C PRO A 832 -8.66 7.37 -9.22
N ILE A 833 -9.18 8.60 -9.23
CA ILE A 833 -10.32 9.01 -10.08
C ILE A 833 -9.92 9.97 -11.20
N ALA A 834 -8.83 10.70 -11.02
CA ALA A 834 -8.34 11.63 -12.01
C ALA A 834 -6.83 11.83 -11.89
N THR A 835 -6.19 12.11 -13.02
CA THR A 835 -4.90 12.78 -13.04
C THR A 835 -5.05 14.17 -13.61
N GLN A 836 -4.28 15.12 -13.08
CA GLN A 836 -4.17 16.45 -13.65
C GLN A 836 -2.73 16.74 -14.03
N THR A 837 -2.52 17.17 -15.27
CA THR A 837 -1.22 17.60 -15.78
C THR A 837 -1.28 19.07 -16.16
N THR A 838 -0.45 19.88 -15.53
CA THR A 838 -0.33 21.31 -15.90
C THR A 838 0.63 21.43 -17.09
N ASP A 839 0.07 21.73 -18.26
CA ASP A 839 0.85 21.89 -19.48
C ASP A 839 1.20 23.36 -19.73
N GLN A 840 2.49 23.66 -19.87
CA GLN A 840 3.06 25.01 -19.97
C GLN A 840 3.28 25.37 -21.44
N ARG A 841 2.22 25.38 -22.27
CA ARG A 841 2.40 25.44 -23.75
C ARG A 841 2.75 26.81 -24.31
N THR A 842 2.63 27.91 -23.56
CA THR A 842 2.97 29.23 -24.10
C THR A 842 3.71 30.11 -23.08
N HIS A 843 4.88 30.59 -23.50
CA HIS A 843 5.67 31.56 -22.76
C HIS A 843 5.22 32.98 -23.15
N GLY A 844 4.91 33.80 -22.15
CA GLY A 844 4.78 35.25 -22.31
C GLY A 844 6.15 35.90 -22.52
N THR A 845 6.16 37.22 -22.76
CA THR A 845 7.41 37.98 -22.91
C THR A 845 8.22 37.92 -21.62
N PRO A 846 9.47 37.41 -21.63
CA PRO A 846 10.30 37.34 -20.43
C PRO A 846 10.63 38.72 -19.87
N ILE A 847 10.69 38.82 -18.54
CA ILE A 847 11.24 39.97 -17.82
C ILE A 847 12.67 39.60 -17.44
N ILE A 848 13.67 40.28 -18.01
CA ILE A 848 15.08 40.07 -17.70
C ILE A 848 15.56 41.22 -16.81
N LEU A 849 16.05 40.90 -15.61
CA LEU A 849 16.69 41.80 -14.67
C LEU A 849 18.20 41.55 -14.75
N ASP A 850 18.94 42.57 -15.13
CA ASP A 850 20.37 42.49 -15.44
C ASP A 850 21.08 43.75 -14.93
N ASP A 851 22.40 43.68 -14.73
CA ASP A 851 23.23 44.82 -14.33
C ASP A 851 23.45 45.84 -15.46
N GLN A 852 23.08 45.49 -16.69
CA GLN A 852 23.31 46.23 -17.92
C GLN A 852 24.77 46.61 -18.08
N ASP A 853 25.52 45.78 -18.79
CA ASP A 853 26.88 46.05 -19.29
C ASP A 853 26.98 47.41 -20.04
N PHE A 854 27.06 48.50 -19.28
CA PHE A 854 27.50 49.81 -19.72
C PHE A 854 29.00 49.83 -19.53
N THR A 855 29.72 49.87 -20.65
CA THR A 855 31.17 49.94 -20.76
C THR A 855 31.79 50.92 -19.75
N GLY A 856 32.29 50.44 -18.61
CA GLY A 856 33.02 51.29 -17.67
C GLY A 856 33.13 50.72 -16.26
N THR A 857 34.36 50.39 -15.88
CA THR A 857 34.81 50.01 -14.52
C THR A 857 34.12 50.79 -13.39
N GLN A 858 33.23 50.12 -12.64
CA GLN A 858 32.88 50.49 -11.27
C GLN A 858 32.97 49.26 -10.34
N ALA A 859 33.21 49.56 -9.06
CA ALA A 859 33.50 48.60 -7.99
C ALA A 859 32.30 47.70 -7.65
N PRO A 860 32.54 46.49 -7.09
CA PRO A 860 31.47 45.56 -6.72
C PRO A 860 30.67 46.11 -5.53
N GLY A 861 29.36 46.22 -5.70
CA GLY A 861 28.42 46.61 -4.65
C GLY A 861 27.54 47.81 -5.04
N SER A 862 26.24 47.55 -5.23
CA SER A 862 25.14 48.52 -5.35
C SER A 862 24.95 49.30 -6.67
N GLY A 863 24.82 48.59 -7.80
CA GLY A 863 24.10 49.11 -8.97
C GLY A 863 22.62 48.65 -8.94
N PRO A 864 21.63 49.47 -9.34
CA PRO A 864 20.25 49.01 -9.46
C PRO A 864 20.11 48.05 -10.65
N TRP A 865 19.88 46.77 -10.38
CA TRP A 865 19.48 45.77 -11.39
C TRP A 865 18.18 46.26 -12.05
N LYS A 866 18.20 46.48 -13.37
CA LYS A 866 17.05 47.06 -14.11
C LYS A 866 16.52 46.08 -15.13
N ILE A 867 15.25 46.24 -15.49
CA ILE A 867 14.63 45.49 -16.59
C ILE A 867 15.40 45.81 -17.88
N SER A 868 16.02 44.79 -18.48
CA SER A 868 16.81 44.85 -19.70
C SER A 868 15.99 44.48 -20.93
N GLY A 869 16.28 45.14 -22.06
CA GLY A 869 15.59 44.94 -23.34
C GLY A 869 16.39 44.12 -24.36
N MET A 870 17.44 43.41 -23.93
CA MET A 870 18.34 42.69 -24.85
C MET A 870 17.70 41.39 -25.40
N PRO A 871 17.74 41.16 -26.72
CA PRO A 871 17.38 39.88 -27.33
C PRO A 871 18.55 38.87 -27.34
N ASN A 872 18.20 37.58 -27.36
CA ASN A 872 19.08 36.40 -27.43
C ASN A 872 19.99 36.42 -28.69
N PRO A 873 21.29 36.03 -28.64
CA PRO A 873 22.05 35.47 -27.51
C PRO A 873 22.50 36.50 -26.47
N TYR A 874 22.38 36.14 -25.19
CA TYR A 874 22.87 36.91 -24.05
C TYR A 874 24.36 36.65 -23.83
N GLU A 875 25.19 37.69 -23.88
CA GLU A 875 26.64 37.66 -23.56
C GLU A 875 26.92 38.75 -22.51
N GLY A 876 26.72 38.45 -21.22
CA GLY A 876 26.98 39.36 -20.09
C GLY A 876 28.25 39.00 -19.31
N GLN A 877 28.89 39.99 -18.67
CA GLN A 877 29.97 39.76 -17.70
C GLN A 877 29.43 39.67 -16.27
N SER A 878 29.51 38.49 -15.65
CA SER A 878 29.01 38.34 -14.27
C SER A 878 29.81 39.17 -13.25
N GLN A 879 29.11 39.74 -12.26
CA GLN A 879 29.69 40.35 -11.08
C GLN A 879 30.14 39.29 -10.08
N TYR A 880 31.31 39.50 -9.45
CA TYR A 880 31.87 38.57 -8.47
C TYR A 880 32.09 39.24 -7.13
N SER A 881 31.83 38.50 -6.05
CA SER A 881 32.21 38.93 -4.70
C SER A 881 32.91 37.82 -3.93
N TRP A 882 33.85 38.22 -3.06
CA TRP A 882 34.63 37.37 -2.17
C TRP A 882 34.13 37.56 -0.72
N GLY A 883 33.73 36.49 -0.03
CA GLY A 883 33.23 36.55 1.36
C GLY A 883 31.69 36.60 1.48
N GLN A 884 31.15 36.97 2.65
CA GLN A 884 29.70 37.14 2.85
C GLN A 884 29.21 38.34 2.03
N SER A 885 28.45 38.08 0.97
CA SER A 885 27.92 39.10 0.06
C SER A 885 26.56 38.63 -0.46
N SER A 886 25.66 39.57 -0.74
CA SER A 886 24.33 39.28 -1.27
C SER A 886 24.02 40.18 -2.47
N PHE A 887 23.36 39.64 -3.49
CA PHE A 887 22.87 40.38 -4.65
C PHE A 887 21.34 40.24 -4.71
N THR A 888 20.61 41.34 -4.86
CA THR A 888 19.13 41.32 -4.88
C THR A 888 18.60 41.96 -6.16
N TRP A 889 17.84 41.20 -6.94
CA TRP A 889 17.05 41.71 -8.07
C TRP A 889 15.63 41.98 -7.59
N SER A 890 15.11 43.19 -7.84
CA SER A 890 13.75 43.59 -7.48
C SER A 890 12.91 43.82 -8.73
N VAL A 891 11.71 43.25 -8.79
CA VAL A 891 10.74 43.46 -9.87
C VAL A 891 9.35 43.71 -9.30
N ASN A 892 8.64 44.69 -9.86
CA ASN A 892 7.23 44.90 -9.52
C ASN A 892 6.35 44.14 -10.52
N LEU A 893 5.62 43.13 -10.05
CA LEU A 893 4.74 42.29 -10.86
C LEU A 893 3.30 42.85 -10.86
N PRO A 894 2.70 43.11 -12.04
CA PRO A 894 1.41 43.78 -12.14
C PRO A 894 0.23 42.91 -11.70
N THR A 895 0.39 41.59 -11.74
CA THR A 895 -0.60 40.58 -11.37
C THR A 895 0.11 39.39 -10.76
N THR A 896 -0.58 38.66 -9.89
CA THR A 896 -0.10 37.33 -9.48
C THR A 896 -0.12 36.42 -10.70
N GLN A 897 1.01 35.78 -11.02
CA GLN A 897 1.16 34.91 -12.19
C GLN A 897 2.29 33.89 -11.95
N THR A 898 2.23 32.76 -12.65
CA THR A 898 3.28 31.73 -12.66
C THR A 898 4.42 32.12 -13.61
N TYR A 899 5.66 32.02 -13.13
CA TYR A 899 6.87 32.30 -13.89
C TYR A 899 7.85 31.13 -13.81
N ASP A 900 8.48 30.77 -14.93
CA ASP A 900 9.77 30.05 -14.91
C ASP A 900 10.85 31.08 -14.63
N ILE A 901 11.41 31.01 -13.42
CA ILE A 901 12.49 31.87 -12.96
C ILE A 901 13.79 31.22 -13.37
N GLN A 902 14.63 31.93 -14.12
CA GLN A 902 15.93 31.45 -14.58
C GLN A 902 17.04 32.41 -14.14
N ALA A 903 18.22 31.87 -13.89
CA ALA A 903 19.41 32.63 -13.57
C ALA A 903 20.54 32.36 -14.58
N TRP A 904 21.40 33.35 -14.76
CA TRP A 904 22.62 33.25 -15.53
C TRP A 904 23.86 33.49 -14.66
N TRP A 905 24.94 32.74 -14.91
CA TRP A 905 26.25 32.92 -14.29
C TRP A 905 27.38 32.40 -15.19
N THR A 906 28.62 32.75 -14.86
CA THR A 906 29.82 32.15 -15.47
C THR A 906 30.42 31.06 -14.58
N SER A 907 30.60 29.86 -15.15
CA SER A 907 31.17 28.72 -14.44
C SER A 907 32.68 28.88 -14.27
N HIS A 908 33.17 28.55 -13.07
CA HIS A 908 34.59 28.47 -12.79
C HIS A 908 34.83 27.55 -11.58
N ALA A 909 35.95 26.84 -11.54
CA ALA A 909 36.27 25.90 -10.44
C ALA A 909 36.38 26.56 -9.05
N HIS A 910 36.45 27.89 -8.98
CA HIS A 910 36.53 28.67 -7.74
C HIS A 910 35.19 29.30 -7.35
N ARG A 911 34.12 29.05 -8.13
CA ARG A 911 32.76 29.46 -7.76
C ARG A 911 32.26 28.62 -6.60
N ILE A 912 31.22 29.13 -5.96
CA ILE A 912 30.58 28.40 -4.89
C ILE A 912 29.80 27.19 -5.43
N ALA A 913 29.84 26.11 -4.65
CA ALA A 913 29.11 24.88 -4.92
C ALA A 913 27.61 24.96 -4.57
N SER A 914 27.22 25.98 -3.81
CA SER A 914 25.90 26.15 -3.20
C SER A 914 25.60 27.64 -3.07
N ALA A 915 25.12 28.25 -4.15
CA ALA A 915 24.68 29.64 -4.17
C ALA A 915 23.16 29.69 -3.92
N ASP A 916 22.71 30.45 -2.91
CA ASP A 916 21.30 30.43 -2.47
C ASP A 916 20.51 31.55 -3.14
N TYR A 917 19.58 31.23 -4.02
CA TYR A 917 18.61 32.18 -4.59
C TYR A 917 17.32 32.15 -3.76
N GLN A 918 17.07 33.22 -2.99
CA GLN A 918 15.95 33.34 -2.05
C GLN A 918 14.89 34.33 -2.56
N PHE A 919 13.61 33.95 -2.58
CA PHE A 919 12.50 34.83 -3.00
C PHE A 919 11.17 34.41 -2.37
N MET A 920 10.18 35.30 -2.36
CA MET A 920 8.84 35.00 -1.89
C MET A 920 7.92 34.59 -3.05
N ALA A 921 7.38 33.38 -2.99
CA ALA A 921 6.32 32.89 -3.85
C ALA A 921 4.98 32.82 -3.09
N GLN A 922 3.91 32.40 -3.76
CA GLN A 922 2.57 32.31 -3.16
C GLN A 922 2.49 31.25 -2.06
N ASP A 923 3.27 30.17 -2.19
CA ASP A 923 3.39 29.04 -1.26
C ASP A 923 4.36 29.29 -0.11
N GLY A 924 5.07 30.42 -0.10
CA GLY A 924 5.96 30.82 0.98
C GLY A 924 7.31 31.35 0.51
N GLU A 925 8.29 31.35 1.41
CA GLU A 925 9.67 31.64 1.06
C GLU A 925 10.30 30.46 0.34
N GLN A 926 10.93 30.74 -0.79
CA GLN A 926 11.63 29.78 -1.63
C GLN A 926 13.13 30.04 -1.57
N ILE A 927 13.91 28.97 -1.45
CA ILE A 927 15.38 29.01 -1.49
C ILE A 927 15.82 27.95 -2.48
N VAL A 928 16.49 28.38 -3.56
CA VAL A 928 17.01 27.49 -4.60
C VAL A 928 18.52 27.53 -4.57
N GLN A 929 19.15 26.40 -4.23
CA GLN A 929 20.61 26.30 -4.20
C GLN A 929 21.15 25.86 -5.56
N VAL A 930 22.22 26.52 -6.02
CA VAL A 930 22.82 26.27 -7.33
C VAL A 930 24.32 26.09 -7.23
N ASP A 931 24.86 25.03 -7.85
CA ASP A 931 26.31 24.87 -8.03
C ASP A 931 26.81 25.74 -9.19
N GLN A 932 27.38 26.89 -8.87
CA GLN A 932 27.90 27.82 -9.87
C GLN A 932 29.23 27.38 -10.48
N ARG A 933 29.83 26.25 -10.05
CA ARG A 933 31.04 25.68 -10.68
C ARG A 933 30.73 24.99 -12.00
N ILE A 934 29.49 24.53 -12.16
CA ILE A 934 29.00 23.81 -13.34
C ILE A 934 27.92 24.63 -14.06
N LEU A 935 27.55 24.20 -15.27
CA LEU A 935 26.40 24.73 -16.06
C LEU A 935 26.37 26.26 -16.30
N GLY A 936 27.50 26.97 -16.16
CA GLY A 936 27.59 28.39 -16.46
C GLY A 936 27.74 28.71 -17.95
N GLY A 937 27.41 29.93 -18.36
CA GLY A 937 27.36 30.36 -19.76
C GLY A 937 26.07 30.00 -20.49
N GLN A 938 25.01 29.65 -19.75
CA GLN A 938 23.67 29.38 -20.24
C GLN A 938 22.62 29.83 -19.20
N TRP A 939 21.36 29.94 -19.62
CA TRP A 939 20.24 30.18 -18.70
C TRP A 939 19.91 28.88 -17.99
N ASN A 940 19.86 28.92 -16.67
CA ASN A 940 19.49 27.78 -15.84
C ASN A 940 18.20 28.09 -15.11
N SER A 941 17.21 27.20 -15.19
CA SER A 941 15.95 27.36 -14.44
C SER A 941 16.20 27.16 -12.95
N LEU A 942 15.79 28.15 -12.15
CA LEU A 942 15.64 28.08 -10.69
C LEU A 942 14.30 27.41 -10.32
N GLY A 943 13.36 27.37 -11.25
CA GLY A 943 12.10 26.63 -11.14
C GLY A 943 10.88 27.46 -11.54
N VAL A 944 9.72 26.79 -11.54
CA VAL A 944 8.41 27.38 -11.85
C VAL A 944 7.65 27.71 -10.57
N TYR A 945 7.38 29.00 -10.36
CA TYR A 945 6.71 29.48 -9.14
C TYR A 945 5.62 30.49 -9.46
N THR A 946 4.55 30.47 -8.67
CA THR A 946 3.52 31.51 -8.70
C THR A 946 3.94 32.65 -7.80
N LEU A 947 4.17 33.82 -8.39
CA LEU A 947 4.63 35.01 -7.68
C LEU A 947 3.47 35.97 -7.47
N ASN A 948 3.35 36.53 -6.27
CA ASN A 948 2.30 37.49 -5.92
C ASN A 948 2.48 38.84 -6.65
N THR A 949 1.37 39.54 -6.89
CA THR A 949 1.42 40.93 -7.34
C THR A 949 2.15 41.82 -6.34
N GLY A 950 2.90 42.82 -6.85
CA GLY A 950 3.69 43.74 -6.03
C GLY A 950 5.19 43.55 -6.22
N ASN A 951 5.98 44.05 -5.27
CA ASN A 951 7.44 43.94 -5.33
C ASN A 951 7.88 42.52 -4.96
N VAL A 952 8.59 41.86 -5.86
CA VAL A 952 9.26 40.59 -5.65
C VAL A 952 10.76 40.83 -5.66
N ASP A 953 11.42 40.41 -4.58
CA ASP A 953 12.87 40.43 -4.44
C ASP A 953 13.41 39.00 -4.58
N ILE A 954 14.35 38.81 -5.50
CA ILE A 954 15.12 37.58 -5.67
C ILE A 954 16.53 37.89 -5.18
N THR A 955 16.98 37.21 -4.13
CA THR A 955 18.25 37.49 -3.48
C THR A 955 19.19 36.31 -3.57
N LEU A 956 20.31 36.47 -4.27
CA LEU A 956 21.44 35.54 -4.23
C LEU A 956 22.30 35.79 -2.99
N LYS A 957 22.51 34.76 -2.17
CA LYS A 957 23.34 34.80 -0.96
C LYS A 957 24.32 33.63 -0.94
N ASN A 958 25.24 33.71 0.02
CA ASN A 958 26.24 32.70 0.29
C ASN A 958 26.22 32.31 1.77
N THR A 959 26.24 31.01 2.04
CA THR A 959 26.33 30.40 3.38
C THR A 959 27.72 29.80 3.71
N THR A 960 28.66 29.68 2.76
CA THR A 960 30.00 29.05 2.88
C THR A 960 31.15 29.90 2.29
N TYR A 961 32.43 29.62 2.56
CA TYR A 961 33.55 30.41 1.98
C TYR A 961 33.74 30.11 0.47
N GLY A 962 33.51 31.08 -0.42
CA GLY A 962 33.59 30.92 -1.89
C GLY A 962 33.32 32.22 -2.67
N VAL A 963 33.37 32.17 -4.01
CA VAL A 963 33.06 33.31 -4.90
C VAL A 963 31.65 33.19 -5.47
N LEU A 964 30.75 34.12 -5.12
CA LEU A 964 29.44 34.25 -5.77
C LEU A 964 29.58 34.92 -7.14
N SER A 965 28.80 34.46 -8.10
CA SER A 965 28.65 35.05 -9.43
C SER A 965 27.19 35.46 -9.64
N ALA A 966 26.93 36.75 -9.85
CA ALA A 966 25.61 37.29 -10.17
C ALA A 966 25.66 37.98 -11.53
N ASP A 967 24.68 37.74 -12.39
CA ASP A 967 24.61 38.34 -13.73
C ASP A 967 23.16 38.77 -13.99
N ALA A 968 22.31 37.86 -14.47
CA ALA A 968 20.92 38.18 -14.74
C ALA A 968 19.94 37.15 -14.17
N ILE A 969 18.73 37.64 -13.89
CA ILE A 969 17.55 36.86 -13.56
C ILE A 969 16.49 37.09 -14.62
N LYS A 970 15.87 36.02 -15.12
CA LYS A 970 14.85 36.05 -16.15
C LYS A 970 13.59 35.38 -15.62
N LEU A 971 12.49 36.12 -15.61
CA LEU A 971 11.17 35.61 -15.27
C LEU A 971 10.40 35.42 -16.57
N ILE A 972 10.12 34.19 -16.95
CA ILE A 972 9.32 33.86 -18.13
C ILE A 972 7.88 33.63 -17.66
N PRO A 973 6.92 34.53 -17.94
CA PRO A 973 5.54 34.29 -17.59
C PRO A 973 5.04 33.04 -18.32
N LEU A 974 4.39 32.14 -17.61
CA LEU A 974 3.81 30.94 -18.19
C LEU A 974 2.29 31.06 -18.21
N ASN A 975 1.68 30.63 -19.31
CA ASN A 975 0.25 30.35 -19.32
C ASN A 975 0.08 28.85 -19.05
N THR A 976 -0.39 28.55 -17.85
CA THR A 976 -0.71 27.19 -17.42
C THR A 976 -2.11 26.84 -17.92
N THR A 977 -2.28 25.64 -18.48
CA THR A 977 -3.61 25.03 -18.62
C THR A 977 -3.59 23.68 -17.94
N THR A 978 -4.51 23.45 -17.01
CA THR A 978 -4.69 22.14 -16.39
C THR A 978 -5.40 21.21 -17.37
N GLN A 979 -4.77 20.08 -17.72
CA GLN A 979 -5.43 19.00 -18.44
C GLN A 979 -5.83 17.91 -17.45
N THR A 980 -7.12 17.63 -17.36
CA THR A 980 -7.68 16.54 -16.53
C THR A 980 -7.89 15.29 -17.38
N HIS A 981 -7.45 14.15 -16.86
CA HIS A 981 -7.77 12.84 -17.39
C HIS A 981 -8.47 12.03 -16.30
N TYR A 982 -9.69 11.57 -16.58
CA TYR A 982 -10.52 10.80 -15.66
C TYR A 982 -10.16 9.33 -15.78
N ILE A 983 -9.96 8.67 -14.65
CA ILE A 983 -9.50 7.28 -14.55
C ILE A 983 -10.70 6.39 -14.25
N HIS A 984 -10.95 5.40 -15.13
CA HIS A 984 -11.99 4.39 -14.98
C HIS A 984 -11.35 3.09 -14.52
N ASN A 985 -11.71 2.64 -13.32
CA ASN A 985 -11.09 1.50 -12.66
C ASN A 985 -11.94 0.22 -12.76
N ASP A 986 -11.31 -0.93 -12.54
CA ASP A 986 -11.98 -2.21 -12.28
C ASP A 986 -12.47 -2.33 -10.82
N HIS A 987 -12.89 -3.54 -10.43
CA HIS A 987 -13.36 -3.84 -9.08
C HIS A 987 -12.28 -3.76 -8.00
N LEU A 988 -10.99 -3.69 -8.31
CA LEU A 988 -9.91 -3.50 -7.35
C LEU A 988 -9.45 -2.06 -7.29
N GLY A 989 -9.89 -1.21 -8.20
CA GLY A 989 -9.30 0.10 -8.35
C GLY A 989 -8.11 0.20 -9.28
N THR A 990 -7.86 -0.85 -10.05
CA THR A 990 -6.81 -0.85 -11.07
C THR A 990 -7.27 0.03 -12.24
N PRO A 991 -6.49 1.04 -12.67
CA PRO A 991 -6.80 1.85 -13.83
C PRO A 991 -6.92 1.00 -15.11
N GLN A 992 -8.09 0.98 -15.74
CA GLN A 992 -8.30 0.26 -17.01
C GLN A 992 -8.25 1.23 -18.20
N ILE A 993 -8.92 2.38 -18.07
CA ILE A 993 -9.07 3.37 -19.15
C ILE A 993 -8.93 4.78 -18.57
N LEU A 994 -8.23 5.68 -19.27
CA LEU A 994 -8.28 7.12 -19.01
C LEU A 994 -8.99 7.84 -20.16
N THR A 995 -9.88 8.77 -19.81
CA THR A 995 -10.57 9.64 -20.78
C THR A 995 -10.25 11.12 -20.55
N ASN A 996 -10.18 11.91 -21.61
CA ASN A 996 -10.07 13.37 -21.50
C ASN A 996 -11.45 14.05 -21.27
N GLU A 997 -11.46 15.38 -21.21
CA GLU A 997 -12.67 16.20 -21.04
C GLU A 997 -13.73 15.99 -22.13
N ASN A 998 -13.34 15.52 -23.31
CA ASN A 998 -14.25 15.21 -24.42
C ASN A 998 -14.69 13.73 -24.43
N GLN A 999 -14.47 13.00 -23.33
CA GLN A 999 -14.76 11.56 -23.18
C GLN A 999 -13.98 10.63 -24.13
N ASN A 1000 -12.95 11.12 -24.81
CA ASN A 1000 -12.12 10.27 -25.68
C ASN A 1000 -11.11 9.49 -24.83
N THR A 1001 -10.95 8.19 -25.11
CA THR A 1001 -9.89 7.36 -24.53
C THR A 1001 -8.52 7.90 -24.94
N VAL A 1002 -7.67 8.15 -23.94
CA VAL A 1002 -6.28 8.63 -24.11
C VAL A 1002 -5.25 7.64 -23.59
N TRP A 1003 -5.67 6.70 -22.76
CA TRP A 1003 -4.84 5.59 -22.32
C TRP A 1003 -5.74 4.39 -22.02
N GLU A 1004 -5.27 3.19 -22.35
CA GLU A 1004 -5.99 1.94 -22.11
C GLU A 1004 -4.98 0.80 -21.93
N ALA A 1005 -5.24 -0.05 -20.94
CA ALA A 1005 -4.44 -1.23 -20.66
C ALA A 1005 -5.31 -2.45 -20.44
N GLN A 1006 -4.76 -3.60 -20.81
CA GLN A 1006 -5.32 -4.92 -20.53
C GLN A 1006 -4.40 -5.64 -19.56
N TYR A 1007 -4.96 -6.24 -18.52
CA TYR A 1007 -4.21 -6.88 -17.44
C TYR A 1007 -4.41 -8.39 -17.47
N ASP A 1008 -3.32 -9.12 -17.22
CA ASP A 1008 -3.44 -10.47 -16.72
C ASP A 1008 -3.80 -10.46 -15.21
N PRO A 1009 -4.16 -11.62 -14.63
CA PRO A 1009 -4.66 -11.67 -13.25
C PRO A 1009 -3.63 -11.17 -12.23
N PHE A 1010 -2.33 -11.29 -12.52
CA PHE A 1010 -1.24 -10.92 -11.63
C PHE A 1010 -0.63 -9.55 -11.95
N GLY A 1011 -1.29 -8.77 -12.81
CA GLY A 1011 -1.03 -7.34 -12.97
C GLY A 1011 -0.06 -7.00 -14.09
N LYS A 1012 0.35 -7.97 -14.91
CA LYS A 1012 1.11 -7.69 -16.14
C LYS A 1012 0.20 -6.94 -17.12
N ALA A 1013 0.55 -5.69 -17.38
CA ALA A 1013 -0.24 -4.78 -18.20
C ALA A 1013 0.26 -4.75 -19.65
N THR A 1014 -0.65 -4.94 -20.61
CA THR A 1014 -0.44 -4.66 -22.03
C THR A 1014 -1.14 -3.35 -22.39
N ILE A 1015 -0.36 -2.31 -22.68
CA ILE A 1015 -0.90 -0.99 -23.04
C ILE A 1015 -1.35 -1.00 -24.51
N THR A 1016 -2.64 -0.78 -24.77
CA THR A 1016 -3.20 -0.77 -26.13
C THR A 1016 -3.35 0.65 -26.68
N THR A 1017 -3.49 1.65 -25.80
CA THR A 1017 -3.49 3.07 -26.13
C THR A 1017 -2.59 3.83 -25.15
N GLU A 1018 -1.67 4.67 -25.65
CA GLU A 1018 -0.74 5.45 -24.83
C GLU A 1018 -0.56 6.87 -25.40
N LEU A 1019 -1.62 7.70 -25.35
CA LEU A 1019 -1.52 9.14 -25.69
C LEU A 1019 -1.04 9.97 -24.51
N VAL A 1020 -1.20 9.44 -23.29
CA VAL A 1020 -0.72 10.03 -22.03
C VAL A 1020 -0.04 8.94 -21.18
N GLU A 1021 0.90 9.32 -20.33
CA GLU A 1021 1.61 8.38 -19.47
C GLU A 1021 0.82 8.04 -18.19
N ASN A 1022 0.59 6.75 -17.96
CA ASN A 1022 0.02 6.23 -16.72
C ASN A 1022 0.82 5.04 -16.16
N ASN A 1023 1.49 5.29 -15.04
CA ASN A 1023 2.32 4.31 -14.34
C ASN A 1023 1.61 3.66 -13.15
N LEU A 1024 0.37 4.04 -12.84
CA LEU A 1024 -0.40 3.35 -11.80
C LEU A 1024 -0.73 1.91 -12.23
N ARG A 1025 -0.62 0.96 -11.30
CA ARG A 1025 -0.92 -0.46 -11.49
C ARG A 1025 -1.97 -0.91 -10.48
N PHE A 1026 -1.85 -2.09 -9.87
CA PHE A 1026 -2.68 -2.43 -8.73
C PHE A 1026 -2.62 -1.34 -7.65
N PRO A 1027 -3.65 -1.21 -6.81
CA PRO A 1027 -3.66 -0.22 -5.74
C PRO A 1027 -2.34 -0.23 -4.93
N GLY A 1028 -1.73 0.94 -4.78
CA GLY A 1028 -0.43 1.10 -4.11
C GLY A 1028 0.80 0.98 -5.02
N GLN A 1029 0.65 0.41 -6.22
CA GLN A 1029 1.75 0.10 -7.13
C GLN A 1029 2.00 1.19 -8.18
N VAL A 1030 3.27 1.53 -8.37
CA VAL A 1030 3.76 2.42 -9.43
C VAL A 1030 4.78 1.67 -10.30
N PHE A 1031 4.49 1.56 -11.60
CA PHE A 1031 5.34 0.94 -12.59
C PHE A 1031 6.60 1.76 -12.86
N ASP A 1032 7.75 1.15 -12.67
CA ASP A 1032 9.05 1.69 -13.08
C ASP A 1032 9.40 1.17 -14.47
N LYS A 1033 9.13 2.00 -15.49
CA LYS A 1033 9.32 1.66 -16.91
C LYS A 1033 10.72 1.16 -17.25
N GLU A 1034 11.73 1.65 -16.54
CA GLU A 1034 13.12 1.28 -16.75
C GLU A 1034 13.43 -0.18 -16.37
N SER A 1035 12.83 -0.67 -15.29
CA SER A 1035 13.13 -1.98 -14.70
C SER A 1035 12.04 -3.02 -15.00
N GLY A 1036 10.82 -2.56 -15.29
CA GLY A 1036 9.64 -3.41 -15.38
C GLY A 1036 9.03 -3.74 -14.01
N LEU A 1037 9.68 -3.36 -12.91
CA LEU A 1037 9.20 -3.62 -11.56
C LEU A 1037 8.09 -2.64 -11.15
N HIS A 1038 7.26 -3.07 -10.21
CA HIS A 1038 6.23 -2.26 -9.59
C HIS A 1038 6.71 -1.86 -8.19
N TYR A 1039 7.00 -0.58 -7.98
CA TYR A 1039 7.24 -0.05 -6.64
C TYR A 1039 5.93 -0.10 -5.83
N ASN A 1040 5.94 -0.82 -4.70
CA ASN A 1040 4.80 -1.00 -3.82
C ASN A 1040 5.17 -0.62 -2.37
N TRP A 1041 5.62 0.62 -2.21
CA TRP A 1041 6.06 1.23 -0.94
C TRP A 1041 7.17 0.47 -0.19
N ASN A 1042 6.83 -0.56 0.58
CA ASN A 1042 7.78 -1.29 1.40
C ASN A 1042 8.52 -2.39 0.62
N ARG A 1043 7.97 -2.79 -0.53
CA ARG A 1043 8.55 -3.83 -1.39
C ARG A 1043 8.47 -3.45 -2.87
N TYR A 1044 9.21 -4.17 -3.70
CA TYR A 1044 9.06 -4.17 -5.15
C TYR A 1044 8.41 -5.47 -5.60
N TYR A 1045 7.40 -5.35 -6.44
CA TYR A 1045 6.70 -6.47 -7.07
C TYR A 1045 7.23 -6.66 -8.50
N ASP A 1046 7.53 -7.90 -8.85
CA ASP A 1046 7.95 -8.28 -10.20
C ASP A 1046 6.77 -8.97 -10.93
N PRO A 1047 6.12 -8.29 -11.90
CA PRO A 1047 5.01 -8.87 -12.66
C PRO A 1047 5.43 -9.92 -13.69
N LEU A 1048 6.73 -10.25 -13.80
CA LEU A 1048 7.19 -11.39 -14.61
C LEU A 1048 7.19 -12.68 -13.80
N THR A 1049 7.51 -12.59 -12.50
CA THR A 1049 7.52 -13.74 -11.59
C THR A 1049 6.31 -13.80 -10.66
N ASP A 1050 5.43 -12.79 -10.74
CA ASP A 1050 4.22 -12.56 -9.96
C ASP A 1050 4.40 -12.62 -8.45
N ARG A 1051 5.51 -12.05 -7.97
CA ARG A 1051 5.88 -12.05 -6.55
C ARG A 1051 6.68 -10.82 -6.17
N PHE A 1052 6.84 -10.62 -4.87
CA PHE A 1052 7.78 -9.61 -4.37
C PHE A 1052 9.22 -10.06 -4.55
N THR A 1053 10.11 -9.09 -4.82
CA THR A 1053 11.57 -9.29 -4.94
C THR A 1053 12.27 -9.34 -3.58
N GLN A 1054 11.53 -9.11 -2.49
CA GLN A 1054 11.99 -9.07 -1.11
C GLN A 1054 11.03 -9.88 -0.23
N SER A 1055 11.57 -10.53 0.79
CA SER A 1055 10.75 -11.14 1.84
C SER A 1055 9.93 -10.07 2.54
N ASP A 1056 8.73 -10.46 2.99
CA ASP A 1056 7.83 -9.62 3.78
C ASP A 1056 8.55 -9.06 5.01
N PRO A 1057 8.65 -7.73 5.12
CA PRO A 1057 9.28 -7.11 6.27
C PRO A 1057 8.53 -7.37 7.59
N THR A 1058 7.23 -7.71 7.55
CA THR A 1058 6.43 -8.09 8.73
C THR A 1058 6.61 -9.57 9.13
N GLY A 1059 7.46 -10.32 8.42
CA GLY A 1059 7.73 -11.72 8.69
C GLY A 1059 6.55 -12.62 8.33
N LEU A 1060 6.19 -13.55 9.21
CA LEU A 1060 5.16 -14.56 8.95
C LEU A 1060 3.72 -14.05 9.17
N PHE A 1061 3.56 -12.73 9.18
CA PHE A 1061 2.32 -12.07 9.55
C PHE A 1061 1.18 -12.34 8.55
N ASP A 1062 1.45 -12.16 7.26
CA ASP A 1062 0.50 -12.40 6.15
C ASP A 1062 0.58 -13.85 5.60
N GLY A 1063 1.34 -14.74 6.26
CA GLY A 1063 1.46 -16.13 5.88
C GLY A 1063 2.86 -16.70 6.06
N THR A 1064 3.01 -18.01 5.87
CA THR A 1064 4.31 -18.68 5.99
C THR A 1064 5.24 -18.46 4.79
N ASN A 1065 4.69 -18.05 3.64
CA ASN A 1065 5.46 -17.66 2.48
C ASN A 1065 5.51 -16.13 2.41
N THR A 1066 6.70 -15.57 2.59
CA THR A 1066 6.90 -14.13 2.75
C THR A 1066 7.04 -13.37 1.41
N TYR A 1067 6.89 -14.01 0.26
CA TYR A 1067 7.09 -13.37 -1.04
C TYR A 1067 5.83 -13.27 -1.90
N ILE A 1068 4.77 -13.98 -1.51
CA ILE A 1068 3.56 -14.11 -2.30
C ILE A 1068 2.80 -12.78 -2.36
N TYR A 1069 2.30 -12.42 -3.54
CA TYR A 1069 1.39 -11.28 -3.67
C TYR A 1069 -0.05 -11.76 -3.50
N ALA A 1070 -0.83 -11.04 -2.68
CA ALA A 1070 -2.28 -11.22 -2.56
C ALA A 1070 -2.72 -12.67 -2.29
N GLN A 1071 -1.93 -13.44 -1.54
CA GLN A 1071 -2.16 -14.87 -1.25
C GLN A 1071 -2.37 -15.74 -2.51
N ALA A 1072 -1.78 -15.36 -3.65
CA ALA A 1072 -2.03 -15.93 -4.98
C ALA A 1072 -3.49 -15.85 -5.45
N ASN A 1073 -4.26 -14.90 -4.93
CA ASN A 1073 -5.60 -14.54 -5.38
C ASN A 1073 -5.71 -13.01 -5.60
N PRO A 1074 -4.98 -12.48 -6.61
CA PRO A 1074 -4.90 -11.05 -6.91
C PRO A 1074 -6.22 -10.45 -7.43
N LEU A 1075 -7.25 -11.26 -7.65
CA LEU A 1075 -8.58 -10.82 -8.07
C LEU A 1075 -9.49 -10.45 -6.90
N LYS A 1076 -9.15 -10.92 -5.68
CA LYS A 1076 -9.95 -10.71 -4.46
C LYS A 1076 -9.19 -9.86 -3.43
N TYR A 1077 -7.87 -9.99 -3.40
CA TYR A 1077 -7.00 -9.31 -2.45
C TYR A 1077 -6.04 -8.36 -3.16
N VAL A 1078 -5.68 -7.28 -2.46
CA VAL A 1078 -4.65 -6.33 -2.86
C VAL A 1078 -3.67 -6.15 -1.71
N ASP A 1079 -2.40 -5.85 -2.00
CA ASP A 1079 -1.43 -5.42 -0.99
C ASP A 1079 -1.05 -3.97 -1.27
N LEU A 1080 -1.70 -3.04 -0.58
CA LEU A 1080 -1.63 -1.60 -0.83
C LEU A 1080 -0.27 -0.98 -0.50
N ASN A 1081 0.44 -1.58 0.44
CA ASN A 1081 1.67 -1.01 1.01
C ASN A 1081 2.87 -1.95 0.86
N GLY A 1082 2.69 -3.12 0.23
CA GLY A 1082 3.71 -4.15 0.18
C GLY A 1082 3.99 -4.77 1.55
N LEU A 1083 2.98 -4.98 2.41
CA LEU A 1083 3.15 -5.56 3.75
C LEU A 1083 2.15 -6.69 4.07
N TRP A 1084 0.91 -6.59 3.61
CA TRP A 1084 -0.07 -7.65 3.81
C TRP A 1084 -1.27 -7.48 2.89
N SER A 1085 -1.89 -8.60 2.58
CA SER A 1085 -3.05 -8.71 1.70
C SER A 1085 -4.32 -8.29 2.43
N VAL A 1086 -5.12 -7.43 1.80
CA VAL A 1086 -6.46 -7.05 2.27
C VAL A 1086 -7.50 -7.38 1.21
N SER A 1087 -8.68 -7.85 1.63
CA SER A 1087 -9.79 -8.05 0.69
C SER A 1087 -10.31 -6.69 0.23
N PHE A 1088 -10.45 -6.49 -1.07
CA PHE A 1088 -10.85 -5.20 -1.61
C PHE A 1088 -12.29 -4.81 -1.24
N ASP A 1089 -13.22 -5.78 -1.20
CA ASP A 1089 -14.59 -5.54 -0.72
C ASP A 1089 -14.63 -5.05 0.73
N ALA A 1090 -13.64 -5.46 1.55
CA ALA A 1090 -13.47 -4.96 2.92
C ALA A 1090 -12.72 -3.62 3.00
N TYR A 1091 -12.12 -3.15 1.90
CA TYR A 1091 -11.32 -1.93 1.83
C TYR A 1091 -12.06 -0.77 1.15
N ALA A 1092 -12.66 -0.98 -0.01
CA ALA A 1092 -13.40 0.04 -0.77
C ALA A 1092 -14.90 0.16 -0.40
N GLY A 1093 -15.45 -0.89 0.24
CA GLY A 1093 -16.85 -0.94 0.69
C GLY A 1093 -17.11 -0.31 2.06
N ILE A 1094 -16.08 -0.02 2.85
CA ILE A 1094 -16.27 0.46 4.23
C ILE A 1094 -15.83 1.92 4.32
N GLY A 1095 -16.79 2.84 4.40
CA GLY A 1095 -16.54 4.25 4.69
C GLY A 1095 -16.02 4.51 6.12
N GLY A 1096 -15.02 3.75 6.56
CA GLY A 1096 -14.42 3.76 7.89
C GLY A 1096 -13.43 2.59 8.01
N GLY A 1097 -12.23 2.84 8.53
CA GLY A 1097 -11.11 1.92 8.50
C GLY A 1097 -11.39 0.48 8.95
N ILE A 1098 -10.59 -0.44 8.42
CA ILE A 1098 -10.57 -1.85 8.83
C ILE A 1098 -10.32 -1.93 10.34
N THR A 1099 -11.29 -2.46 11.10
CA THR A 1099 -11.02 -2.97 12.45
C THR A 1099 -10.40 -4.35 12.31
N LEU A 1100 -9.09 -4.39 12.21
CA LEU A 1100 -8.32 -5.63 12.33
C LEU A 1100 -8.34 -6.04 13.81
N SER A 1101 -9.22 -6.96 14.20
CA SER A 1101 -9.19 -7.52 15.56
C SER A 1101 -8.12 -8.60 15.64
N ARG A 1102 -7.09 -8.36 16.46
CA ARG A 1102 -6.10 -9.36 16.85
C ARG A 1102 -6.78 -10.36 17.79
N ASN A 1103 -6.77 -11.64 17.43
CA ASN A 1103 -7.12 -12.67 18.41
C ASN A 1103 -5.96 -12.80 19.41
N GLU A 1104 -6.20 -12.36 20.64
CA GLU A 1104 -5.21 -12.35 21.71
C GLU A 1104 -4.66 -13.74 22.07
N LYS A 1105 -5.35 -14.82 21.68
CA LYS A 1105 -4.88 -16.20 21.89
C LYS A 1105 -4.06 -16.77 20.74
N THR A 1106 -4.25 -16.30 19.51
CA THR A 1106 -3.62 -16.91 18.32
C THR A 1106 -2.65 -15.99 17.61
N GLY A 1107 -2.61 -14.70 17.96
CA GLY A 1107 -1.79 -13.71 17.25
C GLY A 1107 -2.23 -13.45 15.80
N ARG A 1108 -3.22 -14.18 15.29
CA ARG A 1108 -3.80 -14.00 13.96
C ARG A 1108 -4.83 -12.87 14.01
N TYR A 1109 -4.78 -12.03 12.99
CA TYR A 1109 -5.85 -11.09 12.74
C TYR A 1109 -6.94 -11.85 12.02
N PHE A 1110 -8.14 -11.84 12.60
CA PHE A 1110 -9.31 -12.31 11.91
C PHE A 1110 -10.02 -11.09 11.34
N ALA A 1111 -10.49 -11.21 10.10
CA ALA A 1111 -11.69 -10.50 9.66
C ALA A 1111 -12.88 -11.06 10.47
N GLY A 1112 -12.94 -10.72 11.76
CA GLY A 1112 -14.09 -11.00 12.60
C GLY A 1112 -15.24 -10.13 12.14
N GLY A 1113 -16.37 -10.77 11.81
CA GLY A 1113 -17.69 -10.22 11.47
C GLY A 1113 -17.85 -8.70 11.41
N ARG A 1114 -18.34 -8.23 10.25
CA ARG A 1114 -18.85 -6.89 9.89
C ARG A 1114 -19.39 -6.04 11.06
N LEU A 1115 -18.50 -5.49 11.88
CA LEU A 1115 -18.83 -4.60 13.00
C LEU A 1115 -18.04 -3.28 12.95
N GLY A 1116 -17.69 -2.84 11.75
CA GLY A 1116 -17.38 -1.43 11.49
C GLY A 1116 -18.66 -0.71 11.08
N ILE A 1117 -19.33 -0.02 12.01
CA ILE A 1117 -20.38 0.95 11.63
C ILE A 1117 -19.64 2.16 11.05
N GLY A 1118 -19.34 2.11 9.76
CA GLY A 1118 -18.82 3.23 8.99
C GLY A 1118 -19.90 4.29 8.84
N ILE A 1119 -19.91 5.25 9.75
CA ILE A 1119 -20.58 6.54 9.56
C ILE A 1119 -19.47 7.53 9.22
N GLY A 1120 -19.58 8.19 8.07
CA GLY A 1120 -18.80 9.39 7.71
C GLY A 1120 -19.06 10.58 8.66
N GLY A 1121 -19.64 10.37 9.83
CA GLY A 1121 -19.81 11.41 10.85
C GLY A 1121 -18.76 11.28 11.92
N GLY A 1122 -17.59 11.90 11.75
CA GLY A 1122 -16.71 12.47 12.79
C GLY A 1122 -16.34 11.67 14.05
N ALA A 1123 -16.78 10.42 14.16
CA ALA A 1123 -16.19 9.37 14.95
C ALA A 1123 -15.77 8.29 13.96
N ASN A 1124 -14.73 8.60 13.19
CA ASN A 1124 -13.59 7.73 13.35
C ASN A 1124 -13.38 7.64 14.87
N ILE A 1125 -13.86 6.58 15.52
CA ILE A 1125 -13.06 6.08 16.63
C ILE A 1125 -11.79 5.65 15.90
N ASN A 1126 -10.86 6.60 15.74
CA ASN A 1126 -9.47 6.31 15.51
C ASN A 1126 -9.03 5.52 16.75
N LEU A 1127 -9.45 4.25 16.86
CA LEU A 1127 -8.70 3.24 17.60
C LEU A 1127 -7.34 3.04 16.93
N LEU A 1128 -7.24 3.47 15.68
CA LEU A 1128 -6.02 3.66 14.93
C LEU A 1128 -6.00 5.13 14.54
N ASP A 1129 -5.22 5.93 15.28
CA ASP A 1129 -4.77 7.21 14.74
C ASP A 1129 -4.21 6.95 13.33
N ASN A 1130 -4.58 7.75 12.34
CA ASN A 1130 -3.97 7.70 11.00
C ASN A 1130 -2.95 8.83 10.83
N GLY A 1131 -2.62 9.50 11.94
CA GLY A 1131 -1.57 10.49 12.03
C GLY A 1131 -0.20 9.92 11.68
N PRO A 1132 0.79 10.82 11.48
CA PRO A 1132 2.18 10.45 11.20
C PRO A 1132 2.77 9.47 12.22
N GLU A 1133 2.23 9.42 13.43
CA GLU A 1133 2.72 8.59 14.54
C GLU A 1133 2.38 7.11 14.37
N GLU A 1134 1.11 6.79 14.13
CA GLU A 1134 0.68 5.44 13.78
C GLU A 1134 1.24 4.98 12.43
N ARG A 1135 1.54 5.90 11.52
CA ARG A 1135 2.28 5.57 10.29
C ARG A 1135 3.73 5.26 10.58
N ALA A 1136 4.46 6.07 11.34
CA ALA A 1136 5.81 5.74 11.76
C ALA A 1136 5.85 4.39 12.51
N ARG A 1137 4.78 4.05 13.25
CA ARG A 1137 4.59 2.73 13.86
C ARG A 1137 4.35 1.64 12.82
N ARG A 1138 3.48 1.83 11.82
CA ARG A 1138 3.12 0.82 10.78
C ARG A 1138 4.13 0.66 9.64
N THR A 1139 4.80 1.73 9.25
CA THR A 1139 5.79 1.78 8.17
C THR A 1139 7.19 1.43 8.67
N ASN A 1140 7.37 1.31 9.99
CA ASN A 1140 8.47 0.53 10.50
C ASN A 1140 8.04 -0.94 10.35
N PRO A 1141 8.59 -1.70 9.39
CA PRO A 1141 8.25 -3.11 9.25
C PRO A 1141 8.57 -3.94 10.49
N TYR A 1142 9.33 -3.35 11.40
CA TYR A 1142 9.64 -3.88 12.71
C TYR A 1142 8.68 -3.38 13.81
N ALA A 1143 7.46 -2.96 13.47
CA ALA A 1143 6.41 -2.44 14.36
C ALA A 1143 6.05 -3.31 15.59
N GLU A 1144 6.61 -4.52 15.72
CA GLU A 1144 6.67 -5.22 17.02
C GLU A 1144 7.43 -4.40 18.11
N ASP A 1145 8.05 -3.27 17.74
CA ASP A 1145 8.94 -2.43 18.55
C ASP A 1145 8.28 -1.37 19.45
N CYS A 1146 6.96 -1.31 19.54
CA CYS A 1146 6.34 -0.74 20.73
C CYS A 1146 6.12 -1.90 21.71
N PRO A 1147 6.49 -1.77 22.99
CA PRO A 1147 6.30 -2.84 23.94
C PRO A 1147 4.85 -3.29 23.80
N ASN A 1148 4.65 -4.61 23.76
CA ASN A 1148 3.44 -5.16 24.31
C ASN A 1148 3.16 -4.31 25.56
N LEU A 1149 2.01 -3.63 25.59
CA LEU A 1149 1.28 -3.58 26.83
C LEU A 1149 0.91 -5.04 27.14
N GLN A 1150 1.93 -5.85 27.49
CA GLN A 1150 1.81 -6.81 28.56
C GLN A 1150 1.45 -5.91 29.74
N ALA A 1151 0.15 -5.67 29.89
CA ALA A 1151 -0.41 -5.52 31.20
C ALA A 1151 0.19 -6.68 31.99
N GLY A 1152 1.19 -6.37 32.82
CA GLY A 1152 1.90 -7.35 33.61
C GLY A 1152 0.88 -8.29 34.21
N SER A 1153 1.04 -9.57 33.93
CA SER A 1153 0.22 -10.65 34.42
C SER A 1153 0.45 -10.82 35.93
N SER A 1154 -0.02 -9.84 36.71
CA SER A 1154 -0.29 -9.99 38.14
C SER A 1154 -1.09 -8.80 38.67
N GLY A 1155 -2.42 -8.96 38.77
CA GLY A 1155 -3.26 -8.13 39.63
C GLY A 1155 -4.43 -7.45 38.93
N THR A 1156 -5.58 -8.15 38.92
CA THR A 1156 -6.95 -7.57 38.85
C THR A 1156 -7.16 -6.39 37.90
N ALA A 1157 -7.44 -6.67 36.64
CA ALA A 1157 -8.17 -5.77 35.77
C ALA A 1157 -9.57 -5.50 36.38
N VAL A 1158 -9.88 -4.22 36.63
CA VAL A 1158 -11.23 -3.72 36.90
C VAL A 1158 -11.67 -2.96 35.64
N GLY A 1159 -12.71 -3.46 34.96
CA GLY A 1159 -13.14 -3.10 33.59
C GLY A 1159 -13.72 -1.68 33.41
N GLY A 1160 -14.19 -1.28 32.22
CA GLY A 1160 -14.28 -1.96 30.93
C GLY A 1160 -14.93 -1.06 29.87
N PHE A 1161 -14.73 -1.38 28.59
CA PHE A 1161 -15.70 -1.16 27.52
C PHE A 1161 -15.92 -2.51 26.87
N ALA A 1162 -17.01 -3.15 27.26
CA ALA A 1162 -17.48 -4.37 26.64
C ALA A 1162 -18.11 -4.04 25.29
N ASN A 1163 -17.64 -4.70 24.24
CA ASN A 1163 -18.51 -5.08 23.14
C ASN A 1163 -19.71 -5.81 23.74
N ALA A 1164 -20.91 -5.27 23.57
CA ALA A 1164 -22.13 -5.99 23.86
C ALA A 1164 -22.39 -7.01 22.73
N SER A 1165 -21.55 -8.04 22.64
CA SER A 1165 -22.02 -9.40 22.42
C SER A 1165 -22.41 -9.92 23.80
N ALA A 1166 -23.72 -9.95 24.07
CA ALA A 1166 -24.24 -10.57 25.27
C ALA A 1166 -24.11 -12.08 25.17
N SER A 1167 -22.91 -12.61 25.40
CA SER A 1167 -22.73 -14.00 25.82
C SER A 1167 -22.88 -14.02 27.34
N TYR A 1168 -24.03 -14.49 27.82
CA TYR A 1168 -24.29 -14.70 29.24
C TYR A 1168 -23.30 -15.74 29.81
N ASN A 1169 -22.27 -15.30 30.52
CA ASN A 1169 -21.46 -16.19 31.36
C ASN A 1169 -22.24 -16.54 32.64
N SER A 1170 -22.65 -17.81 32.76
CA SER A 1170 -23.15 -18.38 34.00
C SER A 1170 -21.97 -18.83 34.87
N TYR A 1171 -21.89 -18.26 36.08
CA TYR A 1171 -21.02 -18.73 37.15
C TYR A 1171 -21.55 -20.07 37.68
N GLY A 1172 -20.77 -21.13 37.56
CA GLY A 1172 -21.05 -22.45 38.13
C GLY A 1172 -19.85 -22.98 38.90
N ILE A 1173 -19.86 -22.78 40.22
CA ILE A 1173 -18.90 -23.30 41.19
C ILE A 1173 -18.82 -24.83 41.08
N GLY A 1174 -17.60 -25.36 41.04
CA GLY A 1174 -17.33 -26.79 40.94
C GLY A 1174 -17.86 -27.62 42.11
N TYR A 1175 -18.39 -28.79 41.76
CA TYR A 1175 -18.30 -30.01 42.56
C TYR A 1175 -17.95 -31.16 41.61
N GLY A 1176 -16.84 -31.84 41.88
CA GLY A 1176 -16.41 -32.99 41.09
C GLY A 1176 -17.27 -34.23 41.35
N ALA A 1177 -17.32 -35.13 40.36
CA ALA A 1177 -17.00 -36.54 40.50
C ALA A 1177 -17.42 -37.32 39.23
N SER A 1178 -16.44 -38.03 38.66
CA SER A 1178 -16.53 -39.37 38.05
C SER A 1178 -17.70 -39.74 37.11
N GLY A 1179 -17.32 -40.11 35.87
CA GLY A 1179 -17.65 -41.45 35.36
C GLY A 1179 -18.50 -41.50 34.08
N GLY A 1180 -17.95 -42.15 33.04
CA GLY A 1180 -18.73 -43.06 32.19
C GLY A 1180 -18.88 -42.71 30.71
N ARG A 1181 -18.08 -43.40 29.90
CA ARG A 1181 -18.26 -43.84 28.49
C ARG A 1181 -19.73 -43.89 28.01
N PHE A 1182 -19.99 -43.59 26.73
CA PHE A 1182 -20.31 -44.57 25.64
C PHE A 1182 -20.59 -43.87 24.29
N PHE A 1183 -20.29 -44.58 23.20
CA PHE A 1183 -20.37 -44.25 21.77
C PHE A 1183 -21.78 -44.36 21.17
N ASP A 1184 -21.88 -43.88 19.91
CA ASP A 1184 -22.85 -44.12 18.83
C ASP A 1184 -24.04 -43.15 18.75
N GLY A 1185 -24.57 -42.77 17.58
CA GLY A 1185 -24.33 -43.15 16.19
C GLY A 1185 -25.49 -42.66 15.32
N THR A 1186 -25.16 -42.14 14.13
CA THR A 1186 -25.98 -42.14 12.88
C THR A 1186 -27.40 -41.52 12.84
N GLY A 1187 -27.60 -40.63 11.85
CA GLY A 1187 -28.61 -40.87 10.81
C GLY A 1187 -29.82 -39.93 10.71
N ASP A 1188 -29.85 -39.18 9.60
CA ASP A 1188 -30.99 -39.00 8.68
C ASP A 1188 -32.23 -38.14 9.05
N SER A 1189 -32.20 -36.91 8.52
CA SER A 1189 -33.08 -36.37 7.45
C SER A 1189 -34.62 -36.17 7.62
N TYR A 1190 -35.06 -35.07 6.97
CA TYR A 1190 -36.41 -34.70 6.45
C TYR A 1190 -37.42 -33.92 7.34
N SER A 1191 -37.63 -32.65 6.93
CA SER A 1191 -38.88 -32.11 6.37
C SER A 1191 -40.01 -31.55 7.25
N SER A 1192 -40.47 -30.38 6.78
CA SER A 1192 -41.85 -29.82 6.72
C SER A 1192 -42.47 -29.14 7.95
N ASP A 1193 -42.57 -27.83 7.80
CA ASP A 1193 -43.52 -26.81 8.28
C ASP A 1193 -45.03 -27.25 8.28
N PRO A 1194 -46.01 -26.38 8.65
CA PRO A 1194 -46.32 -25.69 9.92
C PRO A 1194 -47.66 -26.18 10.53
N GLN A 1195 -48.02 -25.73 11.75
CA GLN A 1195 -49.26 -24.97 12.03
C GLN A 1195 -49.69 -24.95 13.52
N SER A 1196 -49.81 -23.71 14.01
CA SER A 1196 -50.99 -23.16 14.73
C SER A 1196 -51.26 -23.48 16.21
N THR A 1197 -51.74 -22.42 16.87
CA THR A 1197 -52.52 -22.33 18.12
C THR A 1197 -51.72 -22.56 19.41
N GLY A 1198 -51.79 -21.75 20.46
CA GLY A 1198 -52.76 -20.74 20.90
C GLY A 1198 -52.91 -20.90 22.43
N LEU A 1199 -53.18 -19.79 23.13
CA LEU A 1199 -53.51 -19.68 24.57
C LEU A 1199 -52.28 -19.78 25.50
N GLY A 1200 -51.85 -18.79 26.28
CA GLY A 1200 -52.55 -17.69 26.95
C GLY A 1200 -52.72 -18.02 28.42
N PHE A 1201 -51.93 -17.40 29.33
CA PHE A 1201 -52.32 -17.04 30.72
C PHE A 1201 -51.22 -16.19 31.39
N ASN A 1202 -51.67 -15.09 32.01
CA ASN A 1202 -50.99 -14.16 32.93
C ASN A 1202 -51.98 -13.96 34.11
N PRO A 1203 -51.66 -13.36 35.28
CA PRO A 1203 -50.46 -13.33 36.13
C PRO A 1203 -50.72 -13.95 37.52
N ALA A 1204 -49.68 -14.23 38.32
CA ALA A 1204 -49.80 -14.13 39.77
C ALA A 1204 -48.47 -13.72 40.42
N ALA A 1205 -48.54 -12.66 41.21
CA ALA A 1205 -47.44 -11.94 41.84
C ALA A 1205 -46.77 -12.71 42.99
N GLY A 1206 -45.46 -12.50 43.16
CA GLY A 1206 -44.71 -13.05 44.29
C GLY A 1206 -43.30 -12.49 44.47
N LYS A 1207 -43.20 -11.20 44.84
CA LYS A 1207 -42.08 -10.56 45.55
C LYS A 1207 -40.68 -10.58 44.89
N ASN A 1208 -40.42 -9.55 44.08
CA ASN A 1208 -39.06 -9.09 43.79
C ASN A 1208 -38.49 -8.34 45.01
N LEU A 1209 -37.45 -8.90 45.62
CA LEU A 1209 -36.47 -8.13 46.39
C LEU A 1209 -35.61 -7.38 45.37
N GLY A 1210 -35.80 -6.06 45.30
CA GLY A 1210 -35.01 -5.19 44.45
C GLY A 1210 -33.55 -5.17 44.90
N ILE A 1211 -32.65 -5.59 44.02
CA ILE A 1211 -31.24 -5.20 44.06
C ILE A 1211 -31.07 -4.19 42.92
N SER A 1212 -30.96 -2.92 43.32
CA SER A 1212 -30.57 -1.82 42.46
C SER A 1212 -29.09 -1.99 42.10
N PHE A 1213 -28.78 -2.21 40.83
CA PHE A 1213 -27.45 -1.93 40.31
C PHE A 1213 -27.34 -0.42 40.10
N GLY A 1214 -26.75 0.25 41.09
CA GLY A 1214 -26.29 1.61 40.92
C GLY A 1214 -25.09 1.61 39.98
N ALA A 1215 -25.28 2.06 38.74
CA ALA A 1215 -24.20 2.37 37.83
C ALA A 1215 -23.43 3.59 38.37
N SER A 1216 -22.39 3.34 39.17
CA SER A 1216 -21.27 4.24 39.37
C SER A 1216 -20.02 3.61 38.75
N ALA A 1217 -20.05 3.43 37.43
CA ALA A 1217 -18.83 3.36 36.63
C ALA A 1217 -18.57 4.79 36.17
N GLY A 1218 -17.60 5.45 36.81
CA GLY A 1218 -17.01 6.66 36.25
C GLY A 1218 -16.33 6.28 34.93
N ILE A 1219 -16.62 7.06 33.90
CA ILE A 1219 -15.90 7.02 32.63
C ILE A 1219 -14.51 7.61 32.94
N GLU A 1220 -13.56 6.75 33.29
CA GLU A 1220 -12.12 7.03 33.19
C GLU A 1220 -11.56 6.21 32.02
N SER A 1221 -12.03 6.50 30.81
CA SER A 1221 -11.29 6.17 29.58
C SER A 1221 -11.76 7.10 28.47
N ILE A 1222 -11.29 8.34 28.55
CA ILE A 1222 -11.06 9.16 27.37
C ILE A 1222 -9.61 8.83 26.96
N GLY A 1223 -9.39 8.56 25.68
CA GLY A 1223 -8.12 8.07 25.14
C GLY A 1223 -6.93 8.82 25.72
N TRP A 1224 -6.14 8.08 26.50
CA TRP A 1224 -4.85 8.52 26.98
C TRP A 1224 -3.86 8.21 25.86
N TRP A 1225 -3.36 9.27 25.23
CA TRP A 1225 -2.24 9.22 24.29
C TRP A 1225 -0.93 9.00 25.04
#